data_AF-A0A6H5HV43-F1
#
_entry.id   AF-A0A6H5HV43-F1
#
_cell.length_a   1.000
_cell.length_b   1.000
_cell.length_c   1.000
_cell.angle_alpha   90.00
_cell.angle_beta   90.00
_cell.angle_gamma   90.00
#
_symmetry.space_group_name_H-M   'P 1'
#
loop_
_entity.id
_entity.type
_entity.pdbx_description
1 polymer ?
#
loop_
_entity_poly.entity_id
_entity_poly.type
_entity_poly.pdbx_seq_one_letter_code
_entity_poly.pdbx_strand_id
1 'polypeptide(L)'
;MRIAGAGLGWPLLLLILSCVATVTSLRLTAYISSGGLHGEVRFEPGSSPNSVHLRVSLKPTYQYPIQLWSWALTEFPVDYTRIGEDRCHERVLGRSLVDLTDVIGPLVFPGNETASLDVPGLALTGEKGLYGKGLLMRDNQNDRTICASISVHDRRSEKTAEARFQGSVTGSVWFRWFGSRSQGVADTIVQADLRHTDPDAFKTEAGGPSSDFFTEHRWKIFVTDVYDGYQEQQNNCNILQTLFDPDNSGPAKAIGDVDGRVGKVRVAARSDRPTKSAYRDPRLELLPYDLLLGAHRALYLVIFHPSHEDVILTCARIKPRKPIVAKAIINSRGLRGEVTLTQDTPFAHTWVNVSLAPINDLRVRYNYKYHVASYRVHELPRELEKFLGGEQPDNDEEEPCATTKRMYDPLRLENSAQPSHLKPPPGLGSQDQYAVGDLSGKLQDRKEGSLHLDIEHGSAKLAGIYWDAYLPLAGVNSVAHRSLVVHRHRSDNDTTPVPWVCGTLALQAPDGSGRLPMTTARAIFRYPLVGQIVFRQPQNDPDADATIVVEHLVHADGSTLNDTHEHRWMIHANAPGKDYYNWTARCMSAGDPYNPWKIKWDNDSSSQQQQQRRCGPEDATFCRMGDLEKRHGWLDIAGQKANALALTRKLFTDPLIALSGPASIFGKSIVIYDDHGPKARGERLACSM
;
A
#
# COMPACT_ATOMS: atom_id res chain seq x y z
N MET A 1 -41.64 -11.25 -80.78
CA MET A 1 -40.47 -10.37 -81.02
C MET A 1 -39.27 -11.07 -80.38
N ARG A 2 -38.28 -11.49 -81.19
CA ARG A 2 -36.99 -12.06 -80.74
C ARG A 2 -36.25 -10.99 -79.88
N ILE A 3 -35.36 -11.27 -78.94
CA ILE A 3 -34.00 -11.85 -79.04
C ILE A 3 -33.48 -12.20 -77.62
N ALA A 4 -32.55 -13.16 -77.56
CA ALA A 4 -31.84 -13.72 -76.40
C ALA A 4 -30.64 -12.88 -75.88
N GLY A 5 -30.12 -13.23 -74.70
CA GLY A 5 -28.67 -13.45 -74.51
C GLY A 5 -27.87 -12.57 -73.53
N ALA A 6 -27.05 -13.25 -72.70
CA ALA A 6 -25.85 -12.84 -71.95
C ALA A 6 -26.05 -11.85 -70.77
N GLY A 7 -25.53 -12.09 -69.55
CA GLY A 7 -24.30 -12.76 -69.16
C GLY A 7 -23.28 -11.71 -68.71
N LEU A 8 -23.31 -11.29 -67.44
CA LEU A 8 -22.22 -10.55 -66.81
C LEU A 8 -22.03 -11.04 -65.37
N GLY A 9 -20.95 -11.79 -65.17
CA GLY A 9 -20.42 -12.10 -63.84
C GLY A 9 -19.75 -10.86 -63.26
N TRP A 10 -20.10 -10.52 -62.02
CA TRP A 10 -19.31 -9.65 -61.17
C TRP A 10 -18.47 -10.52 -60.24
N PRO A 11 -17.16 -10.28 -60.10
CA PRO A 11 -16.35 -11.01 -59.15
C PRO A 11 -16.68 -10.49 -57.75
N LEU A 12 -17.10 -11.41 -56.89
CA LEU A 12 -17.25 -11.21 -55.46
C LEU A 12 -15.85 -10.91 -54.89
N LEU A 13 -15.54 -9.64 -54.64
CA LEU A 13 -14.30 -9.23 -53.99
C LEU A 13 -14.37 -9.67 -52.52
N LEU A 14 -13.87 -10.88 -52.24
CA LEU A 14 -13.65 -11.38 -50.88
C LEU A 14 -12.54 -10.53 -50.24
N LEU A 15 -12.95 -9.50 -49.50
CA LEU A 15 -12.09 -8.78 -48.56
C LEU A 15 -11.72 -9.75 -47.44
N ILE A 16 -10.60 -10.45 -47.61
CA ILE A 16 -9.94 -11.17 -46.53
C ILE A 16 -9.39 -10.08 -45.60
N LEU A 17 -10.20 -9.69 -44.62
CA LEU A 17 -9.75 -8.92 -43.47
C LEU A 17 -8.79 -9.84 -42.70
N SER A 18 -7.51 -9.76 -43.02
CA SER A 18 -6.47 -10.32 -42.18
C SER A 18 -6.58 -9.60 -40.84
N CYS A 19 -7.27 -10.21 -39.88
CA CYS A 19 -7.03 -9.94 -38.48
C CYS A 19 -5.59 -10.34 -38.21
N VAL A 20 -4.65 -9.43 -38.49
CA VAL A 20 -3.37 -9.43 -37.84
C VAL A 20 -3.71 -9.26 -36.38
N ALA A 21 -3.73 -10.37 -35.64
CA ALA A 21 -3.66 -10.32 -34.20
C ALA A 21 -2.40 -9.52 -33.91
N THR A 22 -2.56 -8.26 -33.52
CA THR A 22 -1.44 -7.46 -33.04
C THR A 22 -1.00 -8.16 -31.77
N VAL A 23 0.02 -9.00 -31.89
CA VAL A 23 0.74 -9.52 -30.75
C VAL A 23 1.35 -8.29 -30.08
N THR A 24 0.68 -7.80 -29.03
CA THR A 24 1.21 -6.73 -28.21
C THR A 24 2.49 -7.26 -27.57
N SER A 25 3.63 -6.78 -28.05
CA SER A 25 4.92 -7.14 -27.46
C SER A 25 4.93 -6.74 -25.99
N LEU A 26 5.47 -7.61 -25.13
CA LEU A 26 5.64 -7.31 -23.71
C LEU A 26 6.47 -6.03 -23.55
N ARG A 27 5.94 -5.07 -22.78
CA ARG A 27 6.65 -3.83 -22.44
C ARG A 27 6.71 -3.70 -20.94
N LEU A 28 7.90 -3.41 -20.43
CA LEU A 28 8.11 -3.09 -19.02
C LEU A 28 8.40 -1.60 -18.87
N THR A 29 8.04 -1.03 -17.74
CA THR A 29 8.26 0.40 -17.46
C THR A 29 8.67 0.59 -16.00
N ALA A 30 9.64 1.48 -15.77
CA ALA A 30 10.01 2.00 -14.47
C ALA A 30 9.70 3.49 -14.42
N TYR A 31 8.87 3.90 -13.47
CA TYR A 31 8.47 5.29 -13.26
C TYR A 31 9.32 5.91 -12.16
N ILE A 32 9.98 7.03 -12.47
CA ILE A 32 10.98 7.65 -11.62
C ILE A 32 10.55 9.07 -11.33
N SER A 33 10.31 9.41 -10.06
CA SER A 33 10.14 10.81 -9.65
C SER A 33 10.73 11.05 -8.27
N SER A 34 12.05 11.14 -8.21
CA SER A 34 12.78 11.39 -6.96
C SER A 34 14.16 11.95 -7.22
N GLY A 35 14.78 12.57 -6.23
CA GLY A 35 16.17 13.05 -6.31
C GLY A 35 16.37 14.09 -7.43
N GLY A 36 15.32 14.85 -7.76
CA GLY A 36 15.39 15.85 -8.82
C GLY A 36 15.33 15.30 -10.25
N LEU A 37 14.99 14.02 -10.45
CA LEU A 37 14.64 13.44 -11.75
C LEU A 37 13.15 13.11 -11.82
N HIS A 38 12.54 13.28 -13.00
CA HIS A 38 11.18 12.84 -13.27
C HIS A 38 11.03 12.26 -14.67
N GLY A 39 10.36 11.11 -14.80
CA GLY A 39 9.99 10.52 -16.07
C GLY A 39 9.88 9.00 -15.99
N GLU A 40 10.18 8.33 -17.11
CA GLU A 40 10.06 6.88 -17.22
C GLU A 40 11.23 6.26 -18.00
N VAL A 41 11.51 5.00 -17.69
CA VAL A 41 12.41 4.14 -18.46
C VAL A 41 11.62 2.94 -18.94
N ARG A 42 11.58 2.72 -20.26
CA ARG A 42 10.84 1.62 -20.90
C ARG A 42 11.78 0.57 -21.46
N PHE A 43 11.36 -0.68 -21.33
CA PHE A 43 12.06 -1.86 -21.82
C PHE A 43 11.13 -2.61 -22.79
N GLU A 44 11.52 -2.67 -24.05
CA GLU A 44 10.79 -3.33 -25.14
C GLU A 44 11.66 -4.45 -25.74
N PRO A 45 11.11 -5.42 -26.48
CA PRO A 45 11.93 -6.43 -27.14
C PRO A 45 12.85 -5.75 -28.16
N GLY A 46 14.13 -6.07 -28.12
CA GLY A 46 15.12 -5.51 -29.03
C GLY A 46 15.09 -6.14 -30.42
N SER A 47 15.91 -5.58 -31.32
CA SER A 47 15.98 -6.00 -32.72
C SER A 47 16.59 -7.40 -32.90
N SER A 48 17.35 -7.88 -31.93
CA SER A 48 17.97 -9.22 -31.94
C SER A 48 17.46 -10.10 -30.79
N PRO A 49 17.47 -11.44 -30.92
CA PRO A 49 17.15 -12.35 -29.82
C PRO A 49 18.10 -12.12 -28.64
N ASN A 50 17.57 -12.07 -27.41
CA ASN A 50 18.30 -11.66 -26.18
C ASN A 50 18.86 -10.23 -26.20
N SER A 51 18.16 -9.30 -26.86
CA SER A 51 18.36 -7.87 -26.65
C SER A 51 17.08 -7.20 -26.16
N VAL A 52 17.26 -6.12 -25.41
CA VAL A 52 16.17 -5.26 -24.92
C VAL A 52 16.37 -3.88 -25.48
N HIS A 53 15.35 -3.36 -26.17
CA HIS A 53 15.28 -1.98 -26.59
C HIS A 53 14.94 -1.10 -25.38
N LEU A 54 15.92 -0.32 -24.94
CA LEU A 54 15.80 0.60 -23.82
C LEU A 54 15.42 1.98 -24.33
N ARG A 55 14.36 2.57 -23.78
CA ARG A 55 13.97 3.95 -24.02
C ARG A 55 13.92 4.73 -22.71
N VAL A 56 14.82 5.68 -22.57
CA VAL A 56 14.91 6.59 -21.43
C VAL A 56 14.18 7.88 -21.81
N SER A 57 13.26 8.33 -20.97
CA SER A 57 12.61 9.63 -21.06
C SER A 57 12.58 10.26 -19.67
N LEU A 58 13.71 10.86 -19.27
CA LEU A 58 13.91 11.44 -17.95
C LEU A 58 14.24 12.94 -18.08
N LYS A 59 13.59 13.76 -17.26
CA LYS A 59 13.81 15.20 -17.22
C LYS A 59 14.37 15.60 -15.85
N PRO A 60 15.49 16.34 -15.80
CA PRO A 60 15.94 16.95 -14.57
C PRO A 60 14.98 18.06 -14.13
N THR A 61 14.83 18.21 -12.82
CA THR A 61 14.13 19.33 -12.19
C THR A 61 14.98 20.60 -12.26
N TYR A 62 14.35 21.77 -12.19
CA TYR A 62 15.06 23.06 -12.24
C TYR A 62 16.08 23.25 -11.10
N GLN A 63 15.85 22.62 -9.96
CA GLN A 63 16.76 22.70 -8.81
C GLN A 63 18.08 21.98 -9.05
N TYR A 64 18.06 20.93 -9.89
CA TYR A 64 19.22 20.10 -10.19
C TYR A 64 19.34 19.95 -11.71
N PRO A 65 19.73 21.00 -12.45
CA PRO A 65 19.75 20.95 -13.91
C PRO A 65 20.88 20.08 -14.45
N ILE A 66 21.98 19.95 -13.69
CA ILE A 66 23.14 19.12 -14.03
C ILE A 66 23.19 17.96 -13.06
N GLN A 67 23.16 16.73 -13.59
CA GLN A 67 23.17 15.52 -12.77
C GLN A 67 23.92 14.40 -13.49
N LEU A 68 24.64 13.57 -12.72
CA LEU A 68 25.34 12.40 -13.22
C LEU A 68 24.91 11.17 -12.42
N TRP A 69 24.21 10.26 -13.07
CA TRP A 69 23.66 9.08 -12.41
C TRP A 69 24.38 7.80 -12.84
N SER A 70 24.84 7.05 -11.84
CA SER A 70 25.09 5.62 -11.97
C SER A 70 23.79 4.85 -11.76
N TRP A 71 23.63 3.71 -12.42
CA TRP A 71 22.38 2.94 -12.36
C TRP A 71 22.60 1.45 -12.53
N ALA A 72 21.85 0.67 -11.76
CA ALA A 72 21.98 -0.77 -11.70
C ALA A 72 20.64 -1.46 -11.46
N LEU A 73 20.56 -2.72 -11.88
CA LEU A 73 19.42 -3.59 -11.62
C LEU A 73 19.58 -4.26 -10.26
N THR A 74 18.50 -4.30 -9.49
CA THR A 74 18.44 -4.91 -8.16
C THR A 74 17.58 -6.17 -8.13
N GLU A 75 17.71 -6.97 -7.09
CA GLU A 75 16.98 -8.23 -6.95
C GLU A 75 15.48 -8.04 -6.78
N PHE A 76 15.08 -7.08 -5.96
CA PHE A 76 13.69 -6.87 -5.53
C PHE A 76 13.12 -5.54 -6.05
N PRO A 77 11.80 -5.49 -6.29
CA PRO A 77 11.12 -4.26 -6.66
C PRO A 77 11.03 -3.32 -5.45
N VAL A 78 10.74 -2.05 -5.71
CA VAL A 78 10.46 -1.06 -4.69
C VAL A 78 9.10 -1.34 -4.05
N ASP A 79 9.04 -1.28 -2.72
CA ASP A 79 7.80 -1.27 -1.95
C ASP A 79 7.33 0.18 -1.78
N TYR A 80 6.28 0.56 -2.51
CA TYR A 80 5.74 1.92 -2.53
C TYR A 80 4.84 2.22 -1.32
N THR A 81 4.61 1.27 -0.42
CA THR A 81 3.98 1.55 0.89
C THR A 81 4.95 2.29 1.82
N ARG A 82 6.26 2.17 1.57
CA ARG A 82 7.33 2.89 2.26
C ARG A 82 7.62 4.20 1.52
N ILE A 83 7.60 5.30 2.26
CA ILE A 83 7.85 6.66 1.73
C ILE A 83 9.09 7.32 2.36
N GLY A 84 9.79 6.64 3.27
CA GLY A 84 10.99 7.14 3.93
C GLY A 84 12.25 7.05 3.07
N GLU A 85 13.34 7.63 3.55
CA GLU A 85 14.66 7.66 2.87
C GLU A 85 15.26 6.26 2.70
N ASP A 86 14.90 5.32 3.58
CA ASP A 86 15.39 3.94 3.58
C ASP A 86 14.80 3.07 2.46
N ARG A 87 13.81 3.58 1.71
CA ARG A 87 13.08 2.84 0.66
C ARG A 87 14.02 2.25 -0.39
N CYS A 88 15.09 2.98 -0.74
CA CYS A 88 16.05 2.57 -1.77
C CYS A 88 17.30 1.90 -1.20
N HIS A 89 17.33 1.61 0.11
CA HIS A 89 18.46 0.99 0.76
C HIS A 89 18.63 -0.48 0.29
N GLU A 90 19.87 -0.96 0.23
CA GLU A 90 20.23 -2.32 -0.23
C GLU A 90 19.50 -3.41 0.57
N ARG A 91 19.23 -3.15 1.86
CA ARG A 91 18.40 -4.00 2.72
C ARG A 91 17.01 -4.27 2.12
N VAL A 92 16.40 -3.30 1.45
CA VAL A 92 15.04 -3.43 0.92
C VAL A 92 15.05 -4.01 -0.50
N LEU A 93 15.98 -3.57 -1.35
CA LEU A 93 16.07 -3.89 -2.78
C LEU A 93 16.95 -5.11 -3.10
N GLY A 94 17.72 -5.59 -2.12
CA GLY A 94 18.68 -6.67 -2.31
C GLY A 94 19.95 -6.18 -3.01
N ARG A 95 20.81 -7.12 -3.38
CA ARG A 95 22.09 -6.80 -4.04
C ARG A 95 21.89 -6.25 -5.45
N SER A 96 22.87 -5.47 -5.89
CA SER A 96 23.01 -5.12 -7.31
C SER A 96 23.37 -6.35 -8.13
N LEU A 97 22.61 -6.59 -9.20
CA LEU A 97 22.76 -7.75 -10.09
C LEU A 97 23.56 -7.44 -11.35
N VAL A 98 23.24 -6.32 -12.00
CA VAL A 98 23.85 -5.86 -13.23
C VAL A 98 24.02 -4.36 -13.13
N ASP A 99 25.26 -3.89 -13.22
CA ASP A 99 25.54 -2.48 -13.33
C ASP A 99 25.28 -2.03 -14.77
N LEU A 100 24.26 -1.21 -14.99
CA LEU A 100 23.94 -0.70 -16.31
C LEU A 100 24.92 0.41 -16.71
N THR A 101 25.56 1.08 -15.75
CA THR A 101 26.62 2.06 -16.04
C THR A 101 27.78 1.43 -16.79
N ASP A 102 28.16 0.20 -16.43
CA ASP A 102 29.25 -0.52 -17.10
C ASP A 102 28.86 -0.97 -18.52
N VAL A 103 27.58 -1.26 -18.75
CA VAL A 103 27.10 -1.80 -20.04
C VAL A 103 26.79 -0.70 -21.05
N ILE A 104 26.14 0.38 -20.62
CA ILE A 104 25.62 1.43 -21.52
C ILE A 104 26.12 2.84 -21.18
N GLY A 105 26.91 2.98 -20.11
CA GLY A 105 27.40 4.27 -19.63
C GLY A 105 26.50 4.92 -18.58
N PRO A 106 27.01 5.95 -17.88
CA PRO A 106 26.24 6.73 -16.93
C PRO A 106 25.23 7.64 -17.64
N LEU A 107 24.15 8.00 -16.94
CA LEU A 107 23.20 9.00 -17.44
C LEU A 107 23.68 10.40 -17.08
N VAL A 108 23.95 11.21 -18.11
CA VAL A 108 24.41 12.59 -17.97
C VAL A 108 23.27 13.53 -18.33
N PHE A 109 22.96 14.47 -17.44
CA PHE A 109 21.99 15.53 -17.69
C PHE A 109 22.69 16.89 -17.57
N PRO A 110 22.51 17.81 -18.53
CA PRO A 110 21.76 17.65 -19.79
C PRO A 110 22.47 16.71 -20.81
N GLY A 111 21.73 16.08 -21.71
CA GLY A 111 22.25 15.22 -22.78
C GLY A 111 21.47 13.91 -22.98
N ASN A 112 21.18 13.18 -21.91
CA ASN A 112 20.50 11.89 -21.93
C ASN A 112 19.01 11.99 -21.56
N GLU A 113 18.35 13.12 -21.83
CA GLU A 113 16.93 13.31 -21.51
C GLU A 113 16.04 12.31 -22.24
N THR A 114 16.34 12.12 -23.53
CA THR A 114 15.70 11.11 -24.37
C THR A 114 16.76 10.25 -25.03
N ALA A 115 16.92 9.02 -24.59
CA ALA A 115 17.87 8.07 -25.17
C ALA A 115 17.15 6.79 -25.59
N SER A 116 17.48 6.27 -26.78
CA SER A 116 16.97 4.97 -27.24
C SER A 116 18.11 4.11 -27.76
N LEU A 117 18.28 2.93 -27.18
CA LEU A 117 19.40 2.04 -27.50
C LEU A 117 19.02 0.57 -27.29
N ASP A 118 19.58 -0.33 -28.11
CA ASP A 118 19.43 -1.77 -27.95
C ASP A 118 20.55 -2.32 -27.07
N VAL A 119 20.18 -2.96 -25.95
CA VAL A 119 21.13 -3.56 -25.01
C VAL A 119 21.19 -5.07 -25.23
N PRO A 120 22.34 -5.63 -25.68
CA PRO A 120 22.51 -7.07 -25.77
C PRO A 120 22.70 -7.69 -24.38
N GLY A 121 22.24 -8.94 -24.21
CA GLY A 121 22.45 -9.72 -22.99
C GLY A 121 21.42 -9.46 -21.87
N LEU A 122 20.47 -8.55 -22.09
CA LEU A 122 19.30 -8.40 -21.24
C LEU A 122 18.12 -9.20 -21.82
N ALA A 123 17.26 -9.67 -20.92
CA ALA A 123 16.02 -10.36 -21.27
C ALA A 123 14.84 -9.76 -20.48
N LEU A 124 13.67 -9.63 -21.10
CA LEU A 124 12.48 -9.14 -20.39
C LEU A 124 11.96 -10.18 -19.38
N THR A 125 12.05 -11.46 -19.72
CA THR A 125 11.53 -12.60 -18.95
C THR A 125 12.59 -13.69 -18.74
N GLY A 126 12.25 -14.69 -17.94
CA GLY A 126 13.12 -15.84 -17.65
C GLY A 126 14.05 -15.59 -16.47
N GLU A 127 15.02 -16.48 -16.23
CA GLU A 127 15.86 -16.46 -15.02
C GLU A 127 16.59 -15.12 -14.79
N LYS A 128 17.14 -14.54 -15.87
CA LYS A 128 17.79 -13.22 -15.87
C LYS A 128 16.84 -12.08 -16.28
N GLY A 129 15.54 -12.34 -16.32
CA GLY A 129 14.51 -11.41 -16.79
C GLY A 129 14.42 -10.13 -15.96
N LEU A 130 14.15 -9.00 -16.60
CA LEU A 130 13.96 -7.69 -15.95
C LEU A 130 12.65 -7.57 -15.16
N TYR A 131 11.61 -8.33 -15.53
CA TYR A 131 10.34 -8.31 -14.84
C TYR A 131 10.50 -8.58 -13.33
N GLY A 132 9.87 -7.76 -12.49
CA GLY A 132 9.85 -7.92 -11.04
C GLY A 132 11.14 -7.51 -10.33
N LYS A 133 12.11 -6.91 -11.03
CA LYS A 133 13.32 -6.31 -10.47
C LYS A 133 13.13 -4.82 -10.17
N GLY A 134 14.03 -4.26 -9.37
CA GLY A 134 14.13 -2.82 -9.15
C GLY A 134 15.24 -2.19 -10.01
N LEU A 135 15.09 -0.91 -10.31
CA LEU A 135 16.13 -0.04 -10.85
C LEU A 135 16.63 0.86 -9.71
N LEU A 136 17.93 0.80 -9.42
CA LEU A 136 18.60 1.66 -8.45
C LEU A 136 19.47 2.66 -9.20
N MET A 137 19.40 3.94 -8.82
CA MET A 137 20.28 4.97 -9.38
C MET A 137 20.93 5.77 -8.26
N ARG A 138 22.21 6.08 -8.40
CA ARG A 138 22.99 6.89 -7.45
C ARG A 138 23.58 8.10 -8.14
N ASP A 139 23.36 9.26 -7.55
CA ASP A 139 23.91 10.53 -7.99
C ASP A 139 25.36 10.62 -7.53
N ASN A 140 26.28 10.64 -8.49
CA ASN A 140 27.71 10.66 -8.23
C ASN A 140 28.19 12.02 -7.69
N GLN A 141 27.36 13.08 -7.79
CA GLN A 141 27.72 14.44 -7.38
C GLN A 141 27.16 14.81 -6.00
N ASN A 142 25.92 14.41 -5.70
CA ASN A 142 25.21 14.85 -4.49
C ASN A 142 24.86 13.71 -3.52
N ASP A 143 25.39 12.51 -3.72
CA ASP A 143 25.17 11.31 -2.88
C ASP A 143 23.68 10.97 -2.67
N ARG A 144 22.86 11.22 -3.69
CA ARG A 144 21.42 10.92 -3.66
C ARG A 144 21.17 9.54 -4.25
N THR A 145 20.34 8.75 -3.58
CA THR A 145 19.95 7.43 -4.08
C THR A 145 18.47 7.42 -4.41
N ILE A 146 18.12 6.99 -5.63
CA ILE A 146 16.74 6.85 -6.09
C ILE A 146 16.48 5.45 -6.61
N CYS A 147 15.22 5.04 -6.62
CA CYS A 147 14.85 3.70 -7.03
C CYS A 147 13.44 3.65 -7.63
N ALA A 148 13.19 2.68 -8.51
CA ALA A 148 11.89 2.42 -9.11
C ALA A 148 11.68 0.93 -9.40
N SER A 149 10.44 0.44 -9.35
CA SER A 149 10.11 -0.93 -9.76
C SER A 149 10.01 -1.05 -11.29
N ILE A 150 10.49 -2.17 -11.84
CA ILE A 150 10.26 -2.55 -13.23
C ILE A 150 9.01 -3.45 -13.30
N SER A 151 7.90 -2.89 -13.76
CA SER A 151 6.60 -3.57 -13.86
C SER A 151 6.09 -3.64 -15.29
N VAL A 152 5.06 -4.45 -15.53
CA VAL A 152 4.41 -4.53 -16.83
C VAL A 152 3.68 -3.21 -17.13
N HIS A 153 3.81 -2.71 -18.35
CA HIS A 153 3.18 -1.45 -18.76
C HIS A 153 1.64 -1.57 -18.81
N ASP A 154 1.14 -2.69 -19.35
CA ASP A 154 -0.29 -2.99 -19.36
C ASP A 154 -0.75 -3.58 -18.03
N ARG A 155 -1.29 -2.71 -17.18
CA ARG A 155 -1.74 -2.97 -15.80
C ARG A 155 -2.64 -4.20 -15.65
N ARG A 156 -3.50 -4.49 -16.64
CA ARG A 156 -4.50 -5.57 -16.53
C ARG A 156 -3.92 -6.96 -16.80
N SER A 157 -2.66 -7.03 -17.21
CA SER A 157 -2.00 -8.28 -17.57
C SER A 157 -1.31 -8.97 -16.38
N GLU A 158 -0.92 -8.21 -15.35
CA GLU A 158 -0.24 -8.75 -14.16
C GLU A 158 -1.26 -9.18 -13.09
N LYS A 159 -1.12 -10.41 -12.61
CA LYS A 159 -1.90 -11.00 -11.53
C LYS A 159 -1.01 -11.22 -10.32
N THR A 160 -1.58 -11.03 -9.13
CA THR A 160 -0.85 -11.15 -7.86
C THR A 160 -1.66 -11.95 -6.84
N ALA A 161 -0.99 -12.76 -6.05
CA ALA A 161 -1.52 -13.42 -4.86
C ALA A 161 -0.53 -13.29 -3.69
N GLU A 162 -1.04 -13.33 -2.47
CA GLU A 162 -0.25 -13.24 -1.23
C GLU A 162 -0.61 -14.41 -0.32
N ALA A 163 0.41 -15.05 0.25
CA ALA A 163 0.29 -15.89 1.44
C ALA A 163 0.92 -15.14 2.61
N ARG A 164 0.07 -14.64 3.51
CA ARG A 164 0.49 -13.85 4.69
C ARG A 164 0.56 -14.74 5.92
N PHE A 165 1.73 -14.79 6.55
CA PHE A 165 1.98 -15.58 7.74
C PHE A 165 1.88 -14.70 9.00
N GLN A 166 1.13 -15.20 9.98
CA GLN A 166 0.94 -14.57 11.28
C GLN A 166 1.04 -15.68 12.34
N GLY A 167 2.11 -15.70 13.15
CA GLY A 167 2.37 -16.79 14.09
C GLY A 167 3.85 -16.98 14.41
N SER A 168 4.33 -18.23 14.40
CA SER A 168 5.75 -18.59 14.61
C SER A 168 6.68 -17.97 13.55
N VAL A 169 6.17 -17.87 12.32
CA VAL A 169 6.76 -17.09 11.24
C VAL A 169 5.82 -15.94 10.90
N THR A 170 6.36 -14.77 10.65
CA THR A 170 5.62 -13.60 10.18
C THR A 170 6.22 -13.05 8.90
N GLY A 171 5.38 -12.43 8.08
CA GLY A 171 5.76 -11.88 6.77
C GLY A 171 4.88 -12.43 5.65
N SER A 172 5.30 -12.22 4.41
CA SER A 172 4.47 -12.53 3.24
C SER A 172 5.27 -13.20 2.14
N VAL A 173 4.61 -14.15 1.47
CA VAL A 173 5.07 -14.71 0.20
C VAL A 173 4.15 -14.20 -0.91
N TRP A 174 4.71 -13.46 -1.84
CA TRP A 174 4.03 -12.85 -2.97
C TRP A 174 4.25 -13.68 -4.22
N PHE A 175 3.16 -14.05 -4.89
CA PHE A 175 3.15 -14.71 -6.18
C PHE A 175 2.72 -13.67 -7.22
N ARG A 176 3.56 -13.41 -8.22
CA ARG A 176 3.29 -12.43 -9.28
C ARG A 176 3.53 -13.08 -10.63
N TRP A 177 2.58 -12.94 -11.53
CA TRP A 177 2.70 -13.50 -12.87
C TRP A 177 1.93 -12.67 -13.89
N PHE A 178 2.30 -12.80 -15.16
CA PHE A 178 1.56 -12.21 -16.26
C PHE A 178 1.57 -13.14 -17.47
N GLY A 179 0.63 -12.92 -18.38
CA GLY A 179 0.50 -13.69 -19.61
C GLY A 179 -0.14 -15.07 -19.42
N SER A 180 -0.08 -15.85 -20.48
CA SER A 180 -0.53 -17.25 -20.55
C SER A 180 0.36 -18.01 -21.51
N ARG A 181 0.74 -19.24 -21.17
CA ARG A 181 1.59 -20.12 -21.97
C ARG A 181 1.05 -20.36 -23.38
N SER A 182 -0.26 -20.28 -23.56
CA SER A 182 -0.93 -20.35 -24.87
C SER A 182 -0.66 -19.13 -25.77
N GLN A 183 -0.27 -17.99 -25.20
CA GLN A 183 0.03 -16.74 -25.89
C GLN A 183 1.55 -16.49 -26.05
N GLY A 184 2.40 -17.41 -25.58
CA GLY A 184 3.84 -17.45 -25.86
C GLY A 184 4.74 -16.54 -25.01
N VAL A 185 4.19 -15.60 -24.23
CA VAL A 185 4.97 -14.78 -23.28
C VAL A 185 4.32 -14.83 -21.90
N ALA A 186 5.00 -15.49 -20.97
CA ALA A 186 4.59 -15.55 -19.57
C ALA A 186 5.81 -15.67 -18.66
N ASP A 187 5.65 -15.19 -17.43
CA ASP A 187 6.68 -15.28 -16.40
C ASP A 187 6.02 -15.30 -15.02
N THR A 188 6.64 -15.96 -14.05
CA THR A 188 6.13 -16.07 -12.68
C THR A 188 7.26 -15.91 -11.68
N ILE A 189 7.06 -15.03 -10.71
CA ILE A 189 8.00 -14.71 -9.65
C ILE A 189 7.33 -14.94 -8.31
N VAL A 190 8.04 -15.63 -7.42
CA VAL A 190 7.67 -15.83 -6.02
C VAL A 190 8.66 -15.07 -5.15
N GLN A 191 8.19 -14.09 -4.38
CA GLN A 191 9.02 -13.29 -3.49
C GLN A 191 8.63 -13.57 -2.05
N ALA A 192 9.58 -13.99 -1.22
CA ALA A 192 9.36 -14.29 0.19
C ALA A 192 10.13 -13.29 1.07
N ASP A 193 9.40 -12.63 1.97
CA ASP A 193 9.94 -11.84 3.08
C ASP A 193 9.37 -12.42 4.37
N LEU A 194 10.14 -13.30 5.02
CA LEU A 194 9.72 -14.08 6.17
C LEU A 194 10.72 -13.94 7.31
N ARG A 195 10.21 -13.88 8.54
CA ARG A 195 11.02 -13.77 9.77
C ARG A 195 10.42 -14.60 10.90
N HIS A 196 11.27 -15.13 11.77
CA HIS A 196 10.82 -15.77 13.00
C HIS A 196 10.32 -14.73 13.99
N THR A 197 9.22 -15.04 14.68
CA THR A 197 8.74 -14.22 15.81
C THR A 197 9.49 -14.50 17.10
N ASP A 198 10.06 -15.69 17.23
CA ASP A 198 11.01 -16.07 18.27
C ASP A 198 12.34 -16.54 17.64
N PRO A 199 13.30 -15.62 17.45
CA PRO A 199 14.57 -15.95 16.82
C PRO A 199 15.46 -16.85 17.68
N ASP A 200 15.28 -16.87 19.00
CA ASP A 200 16.12 -17.65 19.91
C ASP A 200 15.74 -19.13 19.91
N ALA A 201 14.47 -19.45 19.60
CA ALA A 201 13.96 -20.83 19.56
C ALA A 201 14.71 -21.73 18.56
N PHE A 202 15.26 -21.17 17.48
CA PHE A 202 15.87 -21.94 16.39
C PHE A 202 17.41 -21.83 16.30
N LYS A 203 18.06 -21.10 17.23
CA LYS A 203 19.52 -20.94 17.27
C LYS A 203 20.27 -22.22 17.61
N THR A 204 19.71 -23.06 18.48
CA THR A 204 20.36 -24.27 18.97
C THR A 204 20.18 -25.50 18.09
N GLU A 205 19.15 -25.52 17.24
CA GLU A 205 18.72 -26.73 16.52
C GLU A 205 19.25 -26.85 15.08
N ALA A 206 19.68 -25.74 14.46
CA ALA A 206 20.13 -25.72 13.07
C ALA A 206 21.66 -25.88 12.88
N GLY A 207 22.44 -25.91 13.97
CA GLY A 207 23.79 -26.50 14.05
C GLY A 207 24.86 -26.02 13.05
N GLY A 208 24.76 -24.81 12.48
CA GLY A 208 25.72 -24.33 11.47
C GLY A 208 26.00 -22.82 11.55
N PRO A 209 27.13 -22.32 11.00
CA PRO A 209 27.53 -20.91 11.10
C PRO A 209 26.55 -19.92 10.40
N SER A 210 25.65 -20.41 9.55
CA SER A 210 24.60 -19.63 8.89
C SER A 210 23.27 -19.55 9.67
N SER A 211 23.06 -20.40 10.69
CA SER A 211 21.82 -20.42 11.48
C SER A 211 21.63 -19.17 12.35
N ASP A 212 22.71 -18.41 12.55
CA ASP A 212 22.66 -17.11 13.21
C ASP A 212 21.90 -16.06 12.38
N PHE A 213 21.82 -16.23 11.05
CA PHE A 213 21.22 -15.23 10.15
C PHE A 213 19.87 -15.67 9.61
N PHE A 214 19.75 -16.91 9.14
CA PHE A 214 18.51 -17.46 8.61
C PHE A 214 18.44 -18.98 8.78
N THR A 215 17.23 -19.50 8.74
CA THR A 215 16.96 -20.94 8.66
C THR A 215 16.37 -21.27 7.30
N GLU A 216 16.66 -22.47 6.80
CA GLU A 216 16.14 -22.95 5.52
C GLU A 216 15.06 -24.00 5.74
N HIS A 217 13.92 -23.84 5.06
CA HIS A 217 12.74 -24.66 5.26
C HIS A 217 12.26 -25.27 3.95
N ARG A 218 11.77 -26.52 4.02
CA ARG A 218 10.94 -27.07 2.94
C ARG A 218 9.60 -26.33 2.93
N TRP A 219 9.05 -26.13 1.74
CA TRP A 219 7.82 -25.38 1.55
C TRP A 219 7.05 -25.93 0.37
N LYS A 220 5.75 -26.13 0.56
CA LYS A 220 4.88 -26.82 -0.39
C LYS A 220 3.49 -26.19 -0.43
N ILE A 221 2.79 -26.37 -1.54
CA ILE A 221 1.41 -25.90 -1.71
C ILE A 221 0.45 -27.07 -1.52
N PHE A 222 -0.44 -26.92 -0.55
CA PHE A 222 -1.52 -27.85 -0.24
C PHE A 222 -2.86 -27.30 -0.71
N VAL A 223 -3.82 -28.19 -0.92
CA VAL A 223 -5.20 -27.86 -1.26
C VAL A 223 -6.15 -28.46 -0.22
N THR A 224 -7.16 -27.70 0.18
CA THR A 224 -8.22 -28.21 1.07
C THR A 224 -9.17 -29.15 0.34
N ASP A 225 -9.87 -30.01 1.09
CA ASP A 225 -11.01 -30.74 0.54
C ASP A 225 -12.22 -29.79 0.32
N VAL A 226 -13.19 -30.24 -0.48
CA VAL A 226 -14.41 -29.55 -0.90
C VAL A 226 -15.29 -29.15 0.29
N TYR A 227 -15.25 -29.93 1.37
CA TYR A 227 -16.05 -29.71 2.57
C TYR A 227 -15.39 -28.78 3.60
N ASP A 228 -14.07 -28.61 3.54
CA ASP A 228 -13.30 -27.81 4.49
C ASP A 228 -13.18 -26.33 4.07
N GLY A 229 -13.57 -26.00 2.83
CA GLY A 229 -13.42 -24.65 2.25
C GLY A 229 -14.25 -23.54 2.92
N TYR A 230 -15.19 -23.88 3.81
CA TYR A 230 -16.21 -22.95 4.30
C TYR A 230 -16.06 -22.52 5.76
N GLN A 231 -15.07 -23.00 6.51
CA GLN A 231 -14.95 -22.66 7.94
C GLN A 231 -13.68 -21.88 8.31
N GLU A 232 -13.86 -21.02 9.30
CA GLU A 232 -13.04 -19.92 9.83
C GLU A 232 -11.65 -20.30 10.38
N GLN A 233 -11.07 -21.41 9.93
CA GLN A 233 -9.82 -21.97 10.43
C GLN A 233 -8.61 -21.57 9.57
N GLN A 234 -8.48 -20.28 9.24
CA GLN A 234 -7.41 -19.76 8.35
C GLN A 234 -5.98 -20.12 8.81
N ASN A 235 -5.80 -20.49 10.09
CA ASN A 235 -4.49 -20.77 10.70
C ASN A 235 -4.34 -22.21 11.21
N ASN A 236 -5.34 -23.09 11.02
CA ASN A 236 -5.21 -24.48 11.45
C ASN A 236 -4.62 -25.32 10.31
N CYS A 237 -3.33 -25.63 10.40
CA CYS A 237 -2.65 -26.40 9.37
C CYS A 237 -2.99 -27.89 9.38
N ASN A 238 -3.68 -28.38 10.42
CA ASN A 238 -3.98 -29.80 10.58
C ASN A 238 -4.97 -30.35 9.54
N ILE A 239 -5.75 -29.48 8.89
CA ILE A 239 -6.69 -29.86 7.82
C ILE A 239 -5.98 -30.15 6.48
N LEU A 240 -4.70 -29.76 6.36
CA LEU A 240 -3.96 -29.84 5.11
C LEU A 240 -3.36 -31.24 4.94
N GLN A 241 -4.06 -32.09 4.19
CA GLN A 241 -3.63 -33.47 3.90
C GLN A 241 -3.22 -33.67 2.44
N THR A 242 -3.82 -32.92 1.52
CA THR A 242 -3.66 -33.13 0.08
C THR A 242 -2.67 -32.14 -0.52
N LEU A 243 -1.57 -32.66 -1.06
CA LEU A 243 -0.63 -31.87 -1.85
C LEU A 243 -1.30 -31.42 -3.16
N PHE A 244 -1.03 -30.18 -3.58
CA PHE A 244 -1.59 -29.67 -4.82
C PHE A 244 -0.94 -30.32 -6.06
N ASP A 245 -1.62 -31.29 -6.66
CA ASP A 245 -1.17 -32.01 -7.86
C ASP A 245 -2.31 -32.14 -8.89
N PRO A 246 -2.67 -31.07 -9.61
CA PRO A 246 -3.79 -31.11 -10.56
C PRO A 246 -3.54 -32.05 -11.75
N ASP A 247 -2.28 -32.28 -12.13
CA ASP A 247 -1.88 -33.13 -13.25
C ASP A 247 -1.66 -34.59 -12.84
N ASN A 248 -1.85 -34.92 -11.54
CA ASN A 248 -1.58 -36.24 -10.96
C ASN A 248 -0.19 -36.79 -11.36
N SER A 249 0.81 -35.91 -11.35
CA SER A 249 2.19 -36.21 -11.76
C SER A 249 2.92 -37.09 -10.74
N GLY A 250 2.39 -37.21 -9.54
CA GLY A 250 2.94 -38.01 -8.45
C GLY A 250 3.93 -37.24 -7.56
N PRO A 251 4.41 -37.87 -6.48
CA PRO A 251 5.27 -37.24 -5.49
C PRO A 251 6.59 -36.74 -6.10
N ALA A 252 7.07 -35.59 -5.63
CA ALA A 252 8.24 -34.85 -6.13
C ALA A 252 8.08 -34.24 -7.54
N LYS A 253 6.97 -34.52 -8.24
CA LYS A 253 6.67 -33.95 -9.56
C LYS A 253 5.42 -33.08 -9.56
N ALA A 254 4.63 -33.13 -8.49
CA ALA A 254 3.46 -32.31 -8.29
C ALA A 254 3.78 -30.81 -8.35
N ILE A 255 2.85 -30.00 -8.86
CA ILE A 255 2.99 -28.54 -8.88
C ILE A 255 3.19 -28.00 -7.45
N GLY A 256 2.58 -28.62 -6.44
CA GLY A 256 2.73 -28.25 -5.03
C GLY A 256 4.10 -28.54 -4.41
N ASP A 257 4.94 -29.39 -5.02
CA ASP A 257 6.33 -29.63 -4.57
C ASP A 257 7.26 -28.51 -5.06
N VAL A 258 7.08 -27.31 -4.50
CA VAL A 258 7.80 -26.08 -4.88
C VAL A 258 9.27 -26.17 -4.50
N ASP A 259 9.56 -26.65 -3.29
CA ASP A 259 10.92 -26.78 -2.76
C ASP A 259 11.85 -27.64 -3.62
N GLY A 260 11.34 -28.74 -4.17
CA GLY A 260 12.11 -29.61 -5.06
C GLY A 260 12.53 -28.94 -6.38
N ARG A 261 11.83 -27.86 -6.79
CA ARG A 261 12.10 -27.15 -8.06
C ARG A 261 12.91 -25.88 -7.86
N VAL A 262 12.53 -25.05 -6.90
CA VAL A 262 13.16 -23.73 -6.68
C VAL A 262 14.07 -23.68 -5.45
N GLY A 263 14.18 -24.78 -4.70
CA GLY A 263 14.98 -24.86 -3.47
C GLY A 263 14.22 -24.48 -2.21
N LYS A 264 14.89 -24.57 -1.05
CA LYS A 264 14.32 -24.25 0.27
C LYS A 264 14.05 -22.74 0.41
N VAL A 265 13.03 -22.39 1.20
CA VAL A 265 12.72 -20.99 1.56
C VAL A 265 13.54 -20.55 2.77
N ARG A 266 14.01 -19.30 2.75
CA ARG A 266 14.76 -18.70 3.86
C ARG A 266 13.84 -17.92 4.78
N VAL A 267 13.97 -18.14 6.09
CA VAL A 267 13.27 -17.38 7.14
C VAL A 267 14.32 -16.68 8.00
N ALA A 268 14.21 -15.37 8.17
CA ALA A 268 15.18 -14.58 8.93
C ALA A 268 15.19 -15.00 10.40
N ALA A 269 16.37 -15.35 10.91
CA ALA A 269 16.61 -15.62 12.32
C ALA A 269 17.05 -14.35 13.07
N ARG A 270 17.60 -13.34 12.38
CA ARG A 270 17.88 -12.02 12.97
C ARG A 270 17.37 -10.92 12.07
N SER A 271 16.81 -9.88 12.67
CA SER A 271 16.15 -8.80 11.91
C SER A 271 17.07 -7.66 11.47
N ASP A 272 18.37 -7.72 11.75
CA ASP A 272 19.37 -6.75 11.27
C ASP A 272 19.76 -6.94 9.79
N ARG A 273 19.52 -8.13 9.21
CA ARG A 273 19.73 -8.38 7.79
C ARG A 273 18.49 -9.03 7.17
N PRO A 274 17.82 -8.36 6.22
CA PRO A 274 16.67 -8.93 5.54
C PRO A 274 17.09 -10.12 4.69
N THR A 275 16.39 -11.24 4.86
CA THR A 275 16.60 -12.48 4.09
C THR A 275 15.49 -12.61 3.06
N LYS A 276 15.18 -11.51 2.37
CA LYS A 276 14.27 -11.57 1.23
C LYS A 276 14.84 -12.55 0.20
N SER A 277 13.96 -13.33 -0.39
CA SER A 277 14.32 -14.32 -1.41
C SER A 277 13.35 -14.20 -2.59
N ALA A 278 13.88 -14.34 -3.80
CA ALA A 278 13.11 -14.35 -5.03
C ALA A 278 13.37 -15.66 -5.78
N TYR A 279 12.30 -16.29 -6.23
CA TYR A 279 12.30 -17.54 -6.96
C TYR A 279 11.52 -17.35 -8.26
N ARG A 280 11.94 -18.01 -9.33
CA ARG A 280 11.20 -18.05 -10.60
C ARG A 280 10.78 -19.49 -10.85
N ASP A 281 9.48 -19.72 -10.93
CA ASP A 281 8.92 -21.05 -11.23
C ASP A 281 7.91 -20.94 -12.37
N PRO A 282 8.31 -21.25 -13.62
CA PRO A 282 7.41 -21.23 -14.76
C PRO A 282 6.22 -22.21 -14.64
N ARG A 283 6.26 -23.20 -13.74
CA ARG A 283 5.14 -24.15 -13.56
C ARG A 283 4.02 -23.60 -12.69
N LEU A 284 4.31 -22.59 -11.84
CA LEU A 284 3.30 -21.94 -10.99
C LEU A 284 2.39 -20.98 -11.77
N GLU A 285 2.71 -20.68 -13.03
CA GLU A 285 1.87 -19.91 -13.95
C GLU A 285 0.43 -20.48 -14.04
N LEU A 286 0.29 -21.78 -13.79
CA LEU A 286 -0.97 -22.53 -13.88
C LEU A 286 -1.80 -22.54 -12.60
N LEU A 287 -1.47 -21.75 -11.56
CA LEU A 287 -2.35 -21.64 -10.38
C LEU A 287 -3.76 -21.28 -10.88
N PRO A 288 -4.73 -22.22 -10.87
CA PRO A 288 -5.95 -22.04 -11.63
C PRO A 288 -6.67 -20.85 -11.05
N TYR A 289 -6.96 -19.87 -11.90
CA TYR A 289 -7.71 -18.68 -11.51
C TYR A 289 -9.02 -19.07 -10.80
N ASP A 290 -9.61 -20.20 -11.23
CA ASP A 290 -10.81 -20.81 -10.65
C ASP A 290 -10.59 -21.47 -9.28
N LEU A 291 -9.37 -21.89 -8.91
CA LEU A 291 -9.05 -22.43 -7.57
C LEU A 291 -8.62 -21.34 -6.59
N LEU A 292 -8.04 -20.24 -7.08
CA LEU A 292 -7.75 -19.07 -6.25
C LEU A 292 -9.01 -18.26 -5.92
N LEU A 293 -10.05 -18.33 -6.77
CA LEU A 293 -11.34 -17.66 -6.59
C LEU A 293 -12.52 -18.60 -6.26
N GLY A 294 -12.33 -19.91 -6.39
CA GLY A 294 -13.38 -20.91 -6.23
C GLY A 294 -13.86 -21.06 -4.79
N ALA A 295 -15.16 -21.26 -4.62
CA ALA A 295 -15.81 -21.37 -3.31
C ALA A 295 -15.50 -22.69 -2.57
N HIS A 296 -14.95 -23.70 -3.26
CA HIS A 296 -14.91 -25.08 -2.75
C HIS A 296 -13.53 -25.57 -2.31
N ARG A 297 -12.43 -25.05 -2.88
CA ARG A 297 -11.07 -25.48 -2.52
C ARG A 297 -10.17 -24.27 -2.38
N ALA A 298 -9.36 -24.24 -1.32
CA ALA A 298 -8.40 -23.18 -1.07
C ALA A 298 -6.97 -23.73 -1.12
N LEU A 299 -6.06 -22.92 -1.63
CA LEU A 299 -4.63 -23.23 -1.64
C LEU A 299 -3.95 -22.65 -0.41
N TYR A 300 -3.08 -23.44 0.21
CA TYR A 300 -2.29 -23.04 1.36
C TYR A 300 -0.81 -23.27 1.09
N LEU A 301 0.01 -22.28 1.41
CA LEU A 301 1.45 -22.44 1.46
C LEU A 301 1.83 -22.94 2.86
N VAL A 302 2.55 -24.05 2.91
CA VAL A 302 2.98 -24.71 4.15
C VAL A 302 4.50 -24.62 4.25
N ILE A 303 5.01 -24.21 5.41
CA ILE A 303 6.43 -24.17 5.75
C ILE A 303 6.68 -25.23 6.82
N PHE A 304 7.64 -26.11 6.58
CA PHE A 304 7.99 -27.20 7.49
C PHE A 304 9.08 -26.81 8.48
N HIS A 305 9.18 -27.53 9.58
CA HIS A 305 10.24 -27.35 10.57
C HIS A 305 11.63 -27.63 9.93
N PRO A 306 12.69 -26.87 10.27
CA PRO A 306 13.97 -26.98 9.60
C PRO A 306 14.67 -28.33 9.86
N SER A 307 14.54 -28.87 11.08
CA SER A 307 15.17 -30.13 11.49
C SER A 307 14.23 -31.34 11.42
N HIS A 308 12.92 -31.11 11.47
CA HIS A 308 11.89 -32.15 11.48
C HIS A 308 10.99 -31.96 10.27
N GLU A 309 11.47 -32.42 9.11
CA GLU A 309 10.87 -32.00 7.84
C GLU A 309 9.44 -32.53 7.59
N ASP A 310 8.92 -33.41 8.45
CA ASP A 310 7.53 -33.92 8.43
C ASP A 310 6.58 -33.09 9.32
N VAL A 311 7.11 -32.17 10.13
CA VAL A 311 6.33 -31.33 11.04
C VAL A 311 6.07 -29.98 10.37
N ILE A 312 4.80 -29.59 10.31
CA ILE A 312 4.39 -28.27 9.83
C ILE A 312 4.78 -27.22 10.88
N LEU A 313 5.59 -26.25 10.49
CA LEU A 313 5.93 -25.09 11.32
C LEU A 313 4.81 -24.05 11.29
N THR A 314 4.32 -23.73 10.08
CA THR A 314 3.23 -22.78 9.86
C THR A 314 2.61 -22.96 8.48
N CYS A 315 1.40 -22.44 8.28
CA CYS A 315 0.75 -22.37 6.98
C CYS A 315 0.05 -21.02 6.81
N ALA A 316 -0.20 -20.64 5.56
CA ALA A 316 -0.98 -19.47 5.21
C ALA A 316 -1.76 -19.71 3.92
N ARG A 317 -3.02 -19.24 3.88
CA ARG A 317 -3.84 -19.32 2.66
C ARG A 317 -3.25 -18.40 1.58
N ILE A 318 -3.10 -18.92 0.36
CA ILE A 318 -2.74 -18.13 -0.82
C ILE A 318 -4.03 -17.43 -1.30
N LYS A 319 -4.08 -16.10 -1.17
CA LYS A 319 -5.25 -15.30 -1.56
C LYS A 319 -4.91 -14.39 -2.74
N PRO A 320 -5.74 -14.32 -3.79
CA PRO A 320 -5.54 -13.36 -4.86
C PRO A 320 -5.67 -11.94 -4.31
N ARG A 321 -4.72 -11.07 -4.64
CA ARG A 321 -4.75 -9.66 -4.25
C ARG A 321 -5.36 -8.86 -5.38
N LYS A 322 -6.46 -8.16 -5.06
CA LYS A 322 -7.13 -7.26 -6.00
C LYS A 322 -6.53 -5.85 -5.88
N PRO A 323 -6.55 -5.04 -6.95
CA PRO A 323 -6.16 -3.64 -6.89
C PRO A 323 -6.94 -2.87 -5.83
N ILE A 324 -6.29 -1.95 -5.13
CA ILE A 324 -6.95 -1.03 -4.21
C ILE A 324 -7.43 0.17 -5.00
N VAL A 325 -8.74 0.44 -4.94
CA VAL A 325 -9.38 1.58 -5.61
C VAL A 325 -9.99 2.49 -4.56
N ALA A 326 -9.48 3.71 -4.42
CA ALA A 326 -10.02 4.74 -3.53
C ALA A 326 -10.61 5.88 -4.37
N LYS A 327 -11.90 6.19 -4.16
CA LYS A 327 -12.62 7.16 -4.99
C LYS A 327 -13.24 8.26 -4.13
N ALA A 328 -12.94 9.51 -4.48
CA ALA A 328 -13.61 10.69 -3.95
C ALA A 328 -14.66 11.17 -4.96
N ILE A 329 -15.94 11.08 -4.59
CA ILE A 329 -17.05 11.60 -5.40
C ILE A 329 -17.36 13.02 -4.90
N ILE A 330 -17.37 13.98 -5.81
CA ILE A 330 -17.65 15.38 -5.53
C ILE A 330 -18.92 15.77 -6.28
N ASN A 331 -19.90 16.30 -5.56
CA ASN A 331 -21.12 16.88 -6.11
C ASN A 331 -21.61 18.00 -5.19
N SER A 332 -20.87 19.10 -5.14
CA SER A 332 -21.10 20.20 -4.22
C SER A 332 -20.57 21.52 -4.79
N ARG A 333 -21.19 22.65 -4.43
CA ARG A 333 -20.75 24.01 -4.80
C ARG A 333 -20.41 24.18 -6.30
N GLY A 334 -21.20 23.52 -7.16
CA GLY A 334 -21.09 23.61 -8.62
C GLY A 334 -20.05 22.69 -9.27
N LEU A 335 -19.28 21.91 -8.52
CA LEU A 335 -18.40 20.89 -9.09
C LEU A 335 -19.03 19.50 -9.00
N ARG A 336 -18.91 18.73 -10.08
CA ARG A 336 -19.40 17.35 -10.20
C ARG A 336 -18.33 16.45 -10.81
N GLY A 337 -18.23 15.23 -10.31
CA GLY A 337 -17.38 14.20 -10.87
C GLY A 337 -16.66 13.40 -9.81
N GLU A 338 -15.54 12.80 -10.20
CA GLU A 338 -14.80 11.92 -9.31
C GLU A 338 -13.29 12.07 -9.48
N VAL A 339 -12.58 11.72 -8.42
CA VAL A 339 -11.14 11.49 -8.44
C VAL A 339 -10.91 10.08 -7.94
N THR A 340 -10.26 9.27 -8.78
CA THR A 340 -10.02 7.85 -8.50
C THR A 340 -8.53 7.62 -8.36
N LEU A 341 -8.12 7.04 -7.24
CA LEU A 341 -6.78 6.55 -6.97
C LEU A 341 -6.78 5.03 -7.10
N THR A 342 -5.85 4.49 -7.87
CA THR A 342 -5.72 3.03 -8.07
C THR A 342 -4.28 2.60 -7.85
N GLN A 343 -4.07 1.64 -6.96
CA GLN A 343 -2.79 0.97 -6.74
C GLN A 343 -2.98 -0.52 -6.96
N ASP A 344 -2.33 -1.06 -7.99
CA ASP A 344 -2.51 -2.45 -8.41
C ASP A 344 -1.86 -3.43 -7.42
N THR A 345 -0.64 -3.11 -6.98
CA THR A 345 0.10 -3.86 -5.96
C THR A 345 0.93 -2.91 -5.10
N PRO A 346 1.41 -3.35 -3.92
CA PRO A 346 2.38 -2.59 -3.12
C PRO A 346 3.67 -2.23 -3.87
N PHE A 347 3.98 -2.97 -4.95
CA PHE A 347 5.20 -2.79 -5.75
C PHE A 347 5.01 -1.88 -6.97
N ALA A 348 3.83 -1.26 -7.10
CA ALA A 348 3.50 -0.30 -8.14
C ALA A 348 3.16 1.07 -7.55
N HIS A 349 3.44 2.10 -8.34
CA HIS A 349 3.00 3.46 -8.06
C HIS A 349 1.46 3.58 -8.10
N THR A 350 0.94 4.68 -7.60
CA THR A 350 -0.51 4.95 -7.58
C THR A 350 -0.91 5.76 -8.81
N TRP A 351 -1.94 5.29 -9.52
CA TRP A 351 -2.57 6.04 -10.60
C TRP A 351 -3.60 7.01 -10.03
N VAL A 352 -3.61 8.23 -10.56
CA VAL A 352 -4.53 9.30 -10.17
C VAL A 352 -5.34 9.70 -11.40
N ASN A 353 -6.64 9.39 -11.40
CA ASN A 353 -7.56 9.78 -12.47
C ASN A 353 -8.49 10.89 -11.98
N VAL A 354 -8.38 12.08 -12.58
CA VAL A 354 -9.17 13.26 -12.23
C VAL A 354 -10.21 13.53 -13.32
N SER A 355 -11.48 13.33 -12.99
CA SER A 355 -12.62 13.55 -13.88
C SER A 355 -13.66 14.47 -13.22
N LEU A 356 -13.27 15.74 -13.03
CA LEU A 356 -14.11 16.77 -12.45
C LEU A 356 -14.56 17.79 -13.50
N ALA A 357 -15.84 18.14 -13.46
CA ALA A 357 -16.48 19.09 -14.35
C ALA A 357 -17.32 20.10 -13.56
N PRO A 358 -17.31 21.39 -13.96
CA PRO A 358 -18.23 22.38 -13.42
C PRO A 358 -19.63 22.19 -14.00
N ILE A 359 -20.66 22.54 -13.23
CA ILE A 359 -22.01 22.71 -13.76
C ILE A 359 -22.04 23.87 -14.76
N ASN A 360 -23.12 23.98 -15.54
CA ASN A 360 -23.29 25.03 -16.54
C ASN A 360 -23.66 26.39 -15.90
N ASP A 361 -22.79 26.89 -15.03
CA ASP A 361 -22.84 28.21 -14.42
C ASP A 361 -21.54 28.96 -14.76
N LEU A 362 -21.66 30.20 -15.23
CA LEU A 362 -20.50 30.97 -15.72
C LEU A 362 -19.48 31.22 -14.61
N ARG A 363 -19.93 31.55 -13.40
CA ARG A 363 -19.05 31.85 -12.26
C ARG A 363 -18.29 30.60 -11.81
N VAL A 364 -18.98 29.47 -11.71
CA VAL A 364 -18.35 28.18 -11.36
C VAL A 364 -17.37 27.74 -12.44
N ARG A 365 -17.71 27.88 -13.73
CA ARG A 365 -16.81 27.55 -14.84
C ARG A 365 -15.56 28.43 -14.84
N TYR A 366 -15.72 29.73 -14.63
CA TYR A 366 -14.61 30.66 -14.51
C TYR A 366 -13.71 30.31 -13.33
N ASN A 367 -14.30 30.07 -12.15
CA ASN A 367 -13.57 29.64 -10.95
C ASN A 367 -12.82 28.33 -11.16
N TYR A 368 -13.46 27.34 -11.79
CA TYR A 368 -12.82 26.04 -12.05
C TYR A 368 -11.69 26.14 -13.09
N LYS A 369 -11.82 27.04 -14.06
CA LYS A 369 -10.83 27.20 -15.11
C LYS A 369 -9.60 27.99 -14.61
N TYR A 370 -9.81 29.09 -13.88
CA TYR A 370 -8.75 30.05 -13.57
C TYR A 370 -8.41 30.18 -12.08
N HIS A 371 -9.32 29.85 -11.17
CA HIS A 371 -9.11 30.06 -9.72
C HIS A 371 -8.78 28.79 -8.95
N VAL A 372 -8.67 27.63 -9.59
CA VAL A 372 -8.24 26.41 -8.88
C VAL A 372 -6.80 26.60 -8.41
N ALA A 373 -6.63 26.59 -7.08
CA ALA A 373 -5.36 26.85 -6.44
C ALA A 373 -4.59 25.56 -6.17
N SER A 374 -5.28 24.50 -5.71
CA SER A 374 -4.65 23.20 -5.50
C SER A 374 -5.64 22.05 -5.27
N TYR A 375 -5.18 20.83 -5.50
CA TYR A 375 -5.79 19.57 -5.06
C TYR A 375 -4.93 19.00 -3.93
N ARG A 376 -5.55 18.73 -2.77
CA ARG A 376 -4.86 18.23 -1.58
C ARG A 376 -5.61 17.09 -0.93
N VAL A 377 -4.91 16.09 -0.43
CA VAL A 377 -5.46 15.12 0.52
C VAL A 377 -5.20 15.64 1.93
N HIS A 378 -6.25 15.76 2.73
CA HIS A 378 -6.16 16.19 4.12
C HIS A 378 -6.12 15.01 5.08
N GLU A 379 -5.76 15.25 6.34
CA GLU A 379 -5.57 14.21 7.34
C GLU A 379 -6.86 13.43 7.66
N LEU A 380 -8.02 14.09 7.71
CA LEU A 380 -9.25 13.49 8.21
C LEU A 380 -10.36 13.45 7.15
N PRO A 381 -11.26 12.45 7.21
CA PRO A 381 -12.51 12.50 6.48
C PRO A 381 -13.39 13.64 6.99
N ARG A 382 -14.26 14.13 6.11
CA ARG A 382 -15.31 15.09 6.45
C ARG A 382 -16.24 14.48 7.51
N GLU A 383 -16.48 15.23 8.57
CA GLU A 383 -17.43 14.86 9.61
C GLU A 383 -18.88 14.88 9.07
N LEU A 384 -19.66 13.84 9.37
CA LEU A 384 -21.06 13.70 8.92
C LEU A 384 -22.06 14.32 9.90
N GLU A 385 -21.73 14.38 11.20
CA GLU A 385 -22.69 14.73 12.27
C GLU A 385 -23.13 16.20 12.25
N LYS A 386 -22.25 17.13 11.82
CA LYS A 386 -22.63 18.55 11.62
C LYS A 386 -23.71 18.76 10.56
N PHE A 387 -23.90 17.82 9.62
CA PHE A 387 -24.92 17.91 8.58
C PHE A 387 -26.28 17.30 8.95
N LEU A 388 -26.34 16.57 10.08
CA LEU A 388 -27.58 15.95 10.58
C LEU A 388 -28.22 16.76 11.72
N GLY A 389 -27.47 17.69 12.32
CA GLY A 389 -27.94 18.58 13.36
C GLY A 389 -28.57 19.86 12.81
N GLY A 390 -29.67 19.75 12.06
CA GLY A 390 -30.79 20.71 11.95
C GLY A 390 -30.56 22.23 11.75
N GLU A 391 -29.35 22.76 11.68
CA GLU A 391 -29.10 24.15 11.36
C GLU A 391 -28.96 24.26 9.84
N GLN A 392 -30.01 24.79 9.24
CA GLN A 392 -30.13 25.16 7.84
C GLN A 392 -28.85 25.91 7.40
N PRO A 393 -28.12 25.45 6.36
CA PRO A 393 -26.97 26.18 5.83
C PRO A 393 -27.49 27.32 4.95
N ASP A 394 -28.14 28.32 5.56
CA ASP A 394 -28.54 29.56 4.88
C ASP A 394 -27.37 30.56 4.79
N ASN A 395 -26.23 30.26 5.42
CA ASN A 395 -25.00 31.02 5.28
C ASN A 395 -24.01 30.29 4.37
N ASP A 396 -23.69 30.91 3.21
CA ASP A 396 -22.60 30.53 2.29
C ASP A 396 -21.20 30.52 2.97
N GLU A 397 -21.11 30.91 4.25
CA GLU A 397 -19.88 31.08 5.03
C GLU A 397 -19.39 29.81 5.74
N GLU A 398 -20.22 28.76 5.93
CA GLU A 398 -19.72 27.52 6.51
C GLU A 398 -18.89 26.71 5.50
N GLU A 399 -17.58 26.65 5.73
CA GLU A 399 -16.65 25.91 4.88
C GLU A 399 -16.91 24.39 4.98
N PRO A 400 -17.35 23.73 3.90
CA PRO A 400 -17.79 22.33 3.92
C PRO A 400 -16.66 21.34 4.22
N CYS A 401 -15.43 21.84 4.30
CA CYS A 401 -14.20 21.10 4.47
C CYS A 401 -13.43 21.51 5.74
N ALA A 402 -14.00 22.34 6.61
CA ALA A 402 -13.30 22.80 7.82
C ALA A 402 -12.89 21.65 8.78
N THR A 403 -13.61 20.52 8.74
CA THR A 403 -13.39 19.38 9.65
C THR A 403 -12.31 18.40 9.18
N THR A 404 -11.70 18.64 8.02
CA THR A 404 -10.71 17.72 7.43
C THR A 404 -9.29 17.93 7.95
N LYS A 405 -9.06 18.96 8.78
CA LYS A 405 -7.74 19.40 9.26
C LYS A 405 -6.82 19.84 8.11
N ARG A 406 -5.50 19.68 8.27
CA ARG A 406 -4.47 20.15 7.34
C ARG A 406 -4.20 19.11 6.26
N MET A 407 -3.35 19.48 5.31
CA MET A 407 -2.83 18.55 4.30
C MET A 407 -2.07 17.40 4.96
N TYR A 408 -2.24 16.19 4.42
CA TYR A 408 -1.60 15.01 4.95
C TYR A 408 -0.10 15.00 4.62
N ASP A 409 0.74 15.17 5.64
CA ASP A 409 2.19 15.23 5.53
C ASP A 409 2.88 14.37 6.61
N PRO A 410 2.89 13.03 6.47
CA PRO A 410 3.50 12.12 7.44
C PRO A 410 5.03 12.32 7.57
N LEU A 411 5.69 12.82 6.53
CA LEU A 411 7.13 13.10 6.51
C LEU A 411 7.48 14.49 7.08
N ARG A 412 6.46 15.30 7.41
CA ARG A 412 6.60 16.67 7.94
C ARG A 412 7.50 17.55 7.07
N LEU A 413 7.45 17.37 5.76
CA LEU A 413 8.22 18.14 4.79
C LEU A 413 7.88 19.63 4.84
N GLU A 414 6.64 20.00 5.18
CA GLU A 414 6.25 21.41 5.33
C GLU A 414 6.86 22.09 6.55
N ASN A 415 7.18 21.33 7.60
CA ASN A 415 7.77 21.84 8.84
C ASN A 415 9.29 21.57 8.92
N SER A 416 9.87 20.94 7.90
CA SER A 416 11.31 20.77 7.81
C SER A 416 11.97 22.14 7.84
N ALA A 417 13.03 22.29 8.62
CA ALA A 417 13.78 23.56 8.76
C ALA A 417 14.43 24.04 7.44
N GLN A 418 14.10 23.43 6.30
CA GLN A 418 14.50 23.88 4.99
C GLN A 418 13.85 25.24 4.66
N PRO A 419 14.65 26.22 4.20
CA PRO A 419 14.13 27.49 3.73
C PRO A 419 13.04 27.30 2.68
N SER A 420 11.97 28.09 2.74
CA SER A 420 10.86 28.06 1.77
C SER A 420 11.31 28.23 0.31
N HIS A 421 12.48 28.84 0.06
CA HIS A 421 13.10 28.97 -1.26
C HIS A 421 13.67 27.64 -1.81
N LEU A 422 13.87 26.61 -0.99
CA LEU A 422 14.31 25.28 -1.44
C LEU A 422 13.15 24.36 -1.82
N LYS A 423 11.89 24.69 -1.48
CA LYS A 423 10.71 23.93 -1.92
C LYS A 423 10.40 24.33 -3.37
N PRO A 424 10.47 23.39 -4.34
CA PRO A 424 10.20 23.74 -5.73
C PRO A 424 8.73 24.17 -5.92
N PRO A 425 8.44 25.14 -6.80
CA PRO A 425 7.06 25.47 -7.18
C PRO A 425 6.31 24.23 -7.71
N PRO A 426 4.97 24.18 -7.64
CA PRO A 426 4.19 23.05 -8.13
C PRO A 426 4.58 22.62 -9.55
N GLY A 427 4.73 21.31 -9.76
CA GLY A 427 5.11 20.71 -11.04
C GLY A 427 6.60 20.76 -11.37
N LEU A 428 7.40 21.57 -10.67
CA LEU A 428 8.81 21.81 -11.00
C LEU A 428 9.80 20.93 -10.22
N GLY A 429 9.37 20.35 -9.09
CA GLY A 429 10.13 19.40 -8.28
C GLY A 429 9.81 17.94 -8.60
N SER A 430 10.57 17.02 -8.01
CA SER A 430 10.24 15.60 -7.99
C SER A 430 9.25 15.28 -6.87
N GLN A 431 8.52 14.16 -6.99
CA GLN A 431 7.38 13.87 -6.11
C GLN A 431 7.75 13.67 -4.63
N ASP A 432 9.00 13.29 -4.34
CA ASP A 432 9.59 13.16 -3.01
C ASP A 432 9.75 14.49 -2.26
N GLN A 433 9.74 15.62 -2.97
CA GLN A 433 9.95 16.95 -2.39
C GLN A 433 8.65 17.60 -1.88
N TYR A 434 7.51 16.93 -2.09
CA TYR A 434 6.20 17.41 -1.70
C TYR A 434 5.57 16.47 -0.68
N ALA A 435 4.71 17.02 0.18
CA ALA A 435 3.93 16.22 1.11
C ALA A 435 3.11 15.15 0.36
N VAL A 436 2.87 14.01 1.02
CA VAL A 436 2.08 12.90 0.46
C VAL A 436 0.72 13.39 -0.04
N GLY A 437 0.08 14.32 0.68
CA GLY A 437 -1.20 14.90 0.30
C GLY A 437 -1.17 15.99 -0.77
N ASP A 438 -0.02 16.50 -1.21
CA ASP A 438 0.06 17.64 -2.15
C ASP A 438 -0.01 17.17 -3.62
N LEU A 439 -1.22 16.93 -4.13
CA LEU A 439 -1.41 16.44 -5.50
C LEU A 439 -1.08 17.49 -6.55
N SER A 440 -1.46 18.77 -6.33
CA SER A 440 -1.09 19.83 -7.27
C SER A 440 0.41 20.06 -7.30
N GLY A 441 1.09 20.07 -6.15
CA GLY A 441 2.55 20.17 -6.09
C GLY A 441 3.24 19.10 -6.94
N LYS A 442 2.73 17.87 -6.90
CA LYS A 442 3.30 16.71 -7.58
C LYS A 442 2.92 16.55 -9.06
N LEU A 443 1.69 16.92 -9.44
CA LEU A 443 1.08 16.53 -10.72
C LEU A 443 0.83 17.70 -11.68
N GLN A 444 0.90 18.95 -11.19
CA GLN A 444 0.72 20.12 -12.03
C GLN A 444 1.74 20.13 -13.18
N ASP A 445 1.28 20.46 -14.38
CA ASP A 445 2.08 20.51 -15.62
C ASP A 445 2.79 19.19 -16.04
N ARG A 446 2.54 18.08 -15.34
CA ARG A 446 2.99 16.72 -15.74
C ARG A 446 2.01 16.12 -16.74
N LYS A 447 2.32 16.27 -18.03
CA LYS A 447 1.45 15.82 -19.15
C LYS A 447 1.98 14.57 -19.86
N GLU A 448 3.02 13.95 -19.32
CA GLU A 448 3.71 12.83 -19.96
C GLU A 448 2.89 11.52 -19.93
N GLY A 449 2.81 10.86 -21.08
CA GLY A 449 2.42 9.43 -21.16
C GLY A 449 0.94 9.10 -20.94
N SER A 450 0.04 10.09 -20.89
CA SER A 450 -1.39 9.85 -20.70
C SER A 450 -2.27 10.94 -21.33
N LEU A 451 -3.58 10.65 -21.44
CA LEU A 451 -4.56 11.60 -21.95
C LEU A 451 -4.88 12.65 -20.89
N HIS A 452 -4.53 13.90 -21.16
CA HIS A 452 -4.88 15.05 -20.35
C HIS A 452 -5.85 15.95 -21.11
N LEU A 453 -6.82 16.53 -20.40
CA LEU A 453 -7.86 17.36 -20.99
C LEU A 453 -7.75 18.79 -20.50
N ASP A 454 -7.67 19.75 -21.43
CA ASP A 454 -8.06 21.15 -21.18
C ASP A 454 -7.36 21.78 -19.95
N ILE A 455 -6.01 21.72 -19.92
CA ILE A 455 -5.15 22.31 -18.89
C ILE A 455 -4.59 23.64 -19.40
N GLU A 456 -5.09 24.74 -18.84
CA GLU A 456 -4.63 26.10 -19.15
C GLU A 456 -3.35 26.45 -18.39
N HIS A 457 -2.52 27.30 -19.01
CA HIS A 457 -1.29 27.80 -18.38
C HIS A 457 -1.62 28.63 -17.14
N GLY A 458 -0.93 28.33 -16.03
CA GLY A 458 -1.08 29.05 -14.75
C GLY A 458 -2.23 28.59 -13.85
N SER A 459 -3.09 27.67 -14.31
CA SER A 459 -4.13 27.06 -13.49
C SER A 459 -3.61 25.76 -12.85
N ALA A 460 -3.89 25.53 -11.56
CA ALA A 460 -3.56 24.27 -10.90
C ALA A 460 -4.57 23.14 -11.21
N LYS A 461 -5.46 23.34 -12.20
CA LYS A 461 -6.47 22.38 -12.65
C LYS A 461 -5.80 21.08 -13.12
N LEU A 462 -6.24 19.97 -12.53
CA LEU A 462 -5.87 18.62 -12.96
C LEU A 462 -7.03 17.98 -13.73
N ALA A 463 -6.72 17.31 -14.83
CA ALA A 463 -7.70 16.61 -15.65
C ALA A 463 -7.05 15.51 -16.49
N GLY A 464 -7.52 14.28 -16.31
CA GLY A 464 -6.96 13.09 -16.95
C GLY A 464 -6.25 12.15 -15.99
N ILE A 465 -5.37 11.32 -16.53
CA ILE A 465 -4.68 10.25 -15.79
C ILE A 465 -3.24 10.65 -15.51
N TYR A 466 -2.82 10.51 -14.26
CA TYR A 466 -1.47 10.77 -13.76
C TYR A 466 -0.99 9.58 -12.94
N TRP A 467 0.29 9.58 -12.57
CA TRP A 467 0.89 8.60 -11.68
C TRP A 467 1.69 9.29 -10.56
N ASP A 468 1.72 8.66 -9.38
CA ASP A 468 2.36 9.18 -8.18
C ASP A 468 3.08 8.06 -7.42
N ALA A 469 4.39 8.20 -7.26
CA ALA A 469 5.27 7.26 -6.56
C ALA A 469 5.30 7.45 -5.03
N TYR A 470 4.65 8.49 -4.50
CA TYR A 470 4.61 8.85 -3.08
C TYR A 470 3.17 9.08 -2.59
N LEU A 471 2.22 8.30 -3.11
CA LEU A 471 0.81 8.34 -2.73
C LEU A 471 0.29 6.91 -2.43
N PRO A 472 0.76 6.25 -1.37
CA PRO A 472 0.38 4.88 -1.06
C PRO A 472 -1.13 4.74 -0.75
N LEU A 473 -1.75 3.65 -1.21
CA LEU A 473 -3.13 3.26 -0.84
C LEU A 473 -3.19 2.12 0.19
N ALA A 474 -2.04 1.53 0.51
CA ALA A 474 -1.87 0.52 1.55
C ALA A 474 -0.75 0.90 2.53
N GLY A 475 -0.76 0.29 3.71
CA GLY A 475 0.19 0.50 4.77
C GLY A 475 -0.12 1.73 5.64
N VAL A 476 0.77 1.99 6.60
CA VAL A 476 0.58 3.02 7.66
C VAL A 476 0.36 4.42 7.09
N ASN A 477 0.96 4.72 5.94
CA ASN A 477 0.88 6.02 5.28
C ASN A 477 -0.24 6.13 4.24
N SER A 478 -1.18 5.18 4.20
CA SER A 478 -2.26 5.17 3.21
C SER A 478 -3.11 6.45 3.24
N VAL A 479 -3.46 6.95 2.05
CA VAL A 479 -4.42 8.05 1.87
C VAL A 479 -5.88 7.58 1.77
N ALA A 480 -6.14 6.27 1.81
CA ALA A 480 -7.49 5.74 1.84
C ALA A 480 -8.26 6.25 3.07
N HIS A 481 -9.57 6.44 2.95
CA HIS A 481 -10.47 7.00 3.98
C HIS A 481 -10.22 8.45 4.39
N ARG A 482 -9.17 9.11 3.89
CA ARG A 482 -8.94 10.54 4.08
C ARG A 482 -9.77 11.38 3.11
N SER A 483 -9.80 12.70 3.27
CA SER A 483 -10.54 13.57 2.34
C SER A 483 -9.64 14.17 1.26
N LEU A 484 -10.11 14.13 0.02
CA LEU A 484 -9.62 15.00 -1.04
C LEU A 484 -10.31 16.37 -0.95
N VAL A 485 -9.54 17.45 -1.00
CA VAL A 485 -9.99 18.84 -0.93
C VAL A 485 -9.46 19.60 -2.13
N VAL A 486 -10.35 20.27 -2.85
CA VAL A 486 -9.99 21.21 -3.92
C VAL A 486 -10.04 22.60 -3.33
N HIS A 487 -8.93 23.34 -3.43
CA HIS A 487 -8.84 24.73 -3.02
C HIS A 487 -9.00 25.64 -4.22
N ARG A 488 -9.58 26.81 -3.98
CA ARG A 488 -9.62 27.91 -4.95
C ARG A 488 -9.04 29.17 -4.35
N HIS A 489 -8.53 30.06 -5.18
CA HIS A 489 -8.25 31.43 -4.77
C HIS A 489 -9.55 32.14 -4.42
N ARG A 490 -9.52 33.00 -3.39
CA ARG A 490 -10.72 33.70 -2.91
C ARG A 490 -11.29 34.60 -4.00
N SER A 491 -10.43 35.35 -4.70
CA SER A 491 -10.75 36.20 -5.86
C SER A 491 -9.50 36.44 -6.72
N ASP A 492 -9.62 37.21 -7.81
CA ASP A 492 -8.46 37.63 -8.62
C ASP A 492 -7.47 38.49 -7.83
N ASN A 493 -7.99 39.33 -6.93
CA ASN A 493 -7.18 40.24 -6.11
C ASN A 493 -6.69 39.59 -4.80
N ASP A 494 -7.25 38.46 -4.41
CA ASP A 494 -6.93 37.73 -3.19
C ASP A 494 -6.63 36.27 -3.50
N THR A 495 -5.34 35.98 -3.63
CA THR A 495 -4.80 34.66 -3.96
C THR A 495 -4.75 33.72 -2.76
N THR A 496 -5.35 34.07 -1.61
CA THR A 496 -5.45 33.14 -0.47
C THR A 496 -6.20 31.86 -0.87
N PRO A 497 -5.57 30.67 -0.76
CA PRO A 497 -6.25 29.41 -1.05
C PRO A 497 -7.28 29.09 0.03
N VAL A 498 -8.55 28.99 -0.36
CA VAL A 498 -9.65 28.58 0.52
C VAL A 498 -10.24 27.25 0.08
N PRO A 499 -10.65 26.35 1.00
CA PRO A 499 -11.29 25.09 0.64
C PRO A 499 -12.59 25.34 -0.15
N TRP A 500 -12.67 24.79 -1.35
CA TRP A 500 -13.86 24.93 -2.19
C TRP A 500 -14.81 23.75 -2.02
N VAL A 501 -14.32 22.54 -2.29
CA VAL A 501 -15.09 21.29 -2.23
C VAL A 501 -14.22 20.19 -1.67
N CYS A 502 -14.84 19.18 -1.08
CA CYS A 502 -14.14 18.01 -0.57
C CYS A 502 -14.99 16.74 -0.70
N GLY A 503 -14.31 15.61 -0.81
CA GLY A 503 -14.90 14.28 -0.83
C GLY A 503 -14.02 13.30 -0.06
N THR A 504 -14.63 12.32 0.60
CA THR A 504 -13.86 11.25 1.27
C THR A 504 -13.41 10.21 0.24
N LEU A 505 -12.15 9.81 0.28
CA LEU A 505 -11.55 8.75 -0.53
C LEU A 505 -12.06 7.38 -0.04
N ALA A 506 -13.27 7.02 -0.46
CA ALA A 506 -13.90 5.77 -0.07
C ALA A 506 -13.41 4.62 -0.94
N LEU A 507 -13.11 3.48 -0.32
CA LEU A 507 -12.74 2.26 -1.03
C LEU A 507 -13.91 1.78 -1.92
N GLN A 508 -13.58 1.39 -3.15
CA GLN A 508 -14.51 0.85 -4.14
C GLN A 508 -14.16 -0.61 -4.44
N ALA A 509 -15.17 -1.37 -4.84
CA ALA A 509 -14.98 -2.70 -5.36
C ALA A 509 -14.23 -2.63 -6.72
N PRO A 510 -13.19 -3.46 -6.92
CA PRO A 510 -12.36 -3.42 -8.13
C PRO A 510 -13.11 -3.76 -9.43
N ASP A 511 -14.25 -4.46 -9.33
CA ASP A 511 -15.14 -4.81 -10.44
C ASP A 511 -16.08 -3.67 -10.86
N GLY A 512 -16.04 -2.54 -10.16
CA GLY A 512 -16.92 -1.40 -10.42
C GLY A 512 -18.33 -1.55 -9.83
N SER A 513 -18.59 -2.56 -9.00
CA SER A 513 -19.90 -2.77 -8.35
C SER A 513 -20.28 -1.70 -7.32
N GLY A 514 -19.39 -0.75 -7.05
CA GLY A 514 -19.63 0.43 -6.22
C GLY A 514 -18.76 0.45 -4.97
N ARG A 515 -19.30 1.01 -3.87
CA ARG A 515 -18.58 1.13 -2.60
C ARG A 515 -18.27 -0.25 -2.03
N LEU A 516 -17.04 -0.45 -1.59
CA LEU A 516 -16.64 -1.68 -0.93
C LEU A 516 -17.36 -1.79 0.42
N PRO A 517 -18.03 -2.90 0.74
CA PRO A 517 -18.66 -3.08 2.04
C PRO A 517 -17.61 -3.13 3.15
N MET A 518 -17.87 -2.47 4.27
CA MET A 518 -16.94 -2.33 5.38
C MET A 518 -17.56 -2.87 6.67
N THR A 519 -16.81 -3.69 7.41
CA THR A 519 -17.11 -4.04 8.79
C THR A 519 -16.65 -2.90 9.70
N THR A 520 -17.47 -2.54 10.70
CA THR A 520 -17.16 -1.44 11.61
C THR A 520 -17.26 -1.91 13.06
N ALA A 521 -16.19 -1.74 13.84
CA ALA A 521 -16.19 -1.92 15.29
C ALA A 521 -16.12 -0.56 15.99
N ARG A 522 -16.87 -0.38 17.07
CA ARG A 522 -16.89 0.85 17.85
C ARG A 522 -16.51 0.55 19.29
N ALA A 523 -15.48 1.22 19.77
CA ALA A 523 -15.06 1.21 21.17
C ALA A 523 -15.53 2.52 21.80
N ILE A 524 -16.52 2.45 22.70
CA ILE A 524 -17.14 3.62 23.33
C ILE A 524 -16.59 3.79 24.73
N PHE A 525 -16.27 5.03 25.11
CA PHE A 525 -15.85 5.40 26.46
C PHE A 525 -16.97 6.23 27.11
N ARG A 526 -17.32 5.89 28.36
CA ARG A 526 -18.33 6.63 29.15
C ARG A 526 -17.75 7.36 30.36
N TYR A 527 -16.79 6.75 31.05
CA TYR A 527 -16.16 7.31 32.24
C TYR A 527 -14.76 6.69 32.47
N PRO A 528 -13.75 7.45 32.94
CA PRO A 528 -13.74 8.91 33.14
C PRO A 528 -13.57 9.67 31.82
N LEU A 529 -13.53 8.99 30.68
CA LEU A 529 -13.51 9.61 29.36
C LEU A 529 -14.83 9.39 28.64
N VAL A 530 -15.29 10.41 27.94
CA VAL A 530 -16.43 10.36 27.03
C VAL A 530 -15.90 10.42 25.60
N GLY A 531 -16.20 9.40 24.81
CA GLY A 531 -15.64 9.34 23.48
C GLY A 531 -15.87 8.04 22.73
N GLN A 532 -15.36 7.98 21.50
CA GLN A 532 -15.33 6.73 20.76
C GLN A 532 -14.13 6.62 19.81
N ILE A 533 -13.69 5.39 19.62
CA ILE A 533 -12.72 4.99 18.61
C ILE A 533 -13.40 4.00 17.67
N VAL A 534 -13.34 4.26 16.37
CA VAL A 534 -14.01 3.48 15.34
C VAL A 534 -12.98 2.76 14.49
N PHE A 535 -13.11 1.45 14.33
CA PHE A 535 -12.29 0.63 13.45
C PHE A 535 -13.11 0.24 12.23
N ARG A 536 -12.54 0.34 11.04
CA ARG A 536 -13.19 -0.05 9.78
C ARG A 536 -12.24 -0.91 8.96
N GLN A 537 -12.74 -2.03 8.46
CA GLN A 537 -11.98 -2.94 7.59
C GLN A 537 -12.93 -3.47 6.50
N PRO A 538 -12.47 -3.70 5.26
CA PRO A 538 -13.28 -4.38 4.25
C PRO A 538 -13.96 -5.64 4.76
N GLN A 539 -15.24 -5.81 4.42
CA GLN A 539 -15.99 -6.99 4.82
C GLN A 539 -15.42 -8.23 4.15
N ASN A 540 -15.23 -9.31 4.93
CA ASN A 540 -14.67 -10.59 4.49
C ASN A 540 -13.20 -10.59 4.05
N ASP A 541 -12.43 -9.53 4.33
CA ASP A 541 -10.98 -9.50 4.12
C ASP A 541 -10.24 -9.09 5.41
N PRO A 542 -9.87 -10.07 6.27
CA PRO A 542 -9.14 -9.78 7.51
C PRO A 542 -7.68 -9.34 7.29
N ASP A 543 -7.14 -9.50 6.08
CA ASP A 543 -5.76 -9.12 5.72
C ASP A 543 -5.68 -7.75 5.05
N ALA A 544 -6.82 -7.08 4.85
CA ALA A 544 -6.86 -5.70 4.40
C ALA A 544 -6.56 -4.73 5.56
N ASP A 545 -6.00 -3.57 5.25
CA ASP A 545 -5.68 -2.59 6.27
C ASP A 545 -6.94 -2.08 7.00
N ALA A 546 -6.86 -1.97 8.32
CA ALA A 546 -7.91 -1.41 9.14
C ALA A 546 -7.70 0.09 9.30
N THR A 547 -8.75 0.88 9.05
CA THR A 547 -8.78 2.31 9.37
C THR A 547 -9.24 2.50 10.79
N ILE A 548 -8.47 3.23 11.60
CA ILE A 548 -8.80 3.61 12.98
C ILE A 548 -9.12 5.09 12.99
N VAL A 549 -10.31 5.47 13.44
CA VAL A 549 -10.74 6.86 13.59
C VAL A 549 -11.02 7.13 15.07
N VAL A 550 -10.17 7.94 15.68
CA VAL A 550 -10.43 8.51 17.00
C VAL A 550 -11.31 9.73 16.77
N GLU A 551 -12.55 9.73 17.25
CA GLU A 551 -13.50 10.84 16.99
C GLU A 551 -13.33 11.97 18.01
N HIS A 552 -13.84 11.76 19.22
CA HIS A 552 -13.68 12.68 20.34
C HIS A 552 -13.27 11.88 21.57
N LEU A 553 -12.30 12.39 22.34
CA LEU A 553 -11.94 11.88 23.66
C LEU A 553 -11.93 13.07 24.62
N VAL A 554 -12.88 13.11 25.56
CA VAL A 554 -13.03 14.23 26.48
C VAL A 554 -13.08 13.71 27.90
N HIS A 555 -12.43 14.38 28.84
CA HIS A 555 -12.61 14.07 30.26
C HIS A 555 -14.07 14.29 30.68
N ALA A 556 -14.67 13.31 31.36
CA ALA A 556 -16.07 13.32 31.77
C ALA A 556 -16.37 14.44 32.79
N ASP A 557 -15.39 14.80 33.61
CA ASP A 557 -15.48 15.91 34.57
C ASP A 557 -15.40 17.29 33.86
N GLY A 558 -15.21 17.29 32.53
CA GLY A 558 -15.38 18.45 31.65
C GLY A 558 -14.46 19.62 31.98
N SER A 559 -15.03 20.83 31.90
CA SER A 559 -14.35 22.14 31.96
C SER A 559 -13.51 22.44 33.20
N THR A 560 -13.47 21.51 34.15
CA THR A 560 -12.64 21.60 35.36
C THR A 560 -11.23 21.04 35.15
N LEU A 561 -11.03 20.22 34.11
CA LEU A 561 -9.75 19.63 33.76
C LEU A 561 -9.16 20.33 32.53
N ASN A 562 -7.83 20.47 32.52
CA ASN A 562 -7.08 20.91 31.36
C ASN A 562 -6.94 19.77 30.33
N ASP A 563 -6.57 20.14 29.11
CA ASP A 563 -6.18 19.17 28.08
C ASP A 563 -4.98 18.34 28.56
N THR A 564 -5.00 17.04 28.29
CA THR A 564 -3.92 16.10 28.66
C THR A 564 -3.35 15.42 27.42
N HIS A 565 -2.05 15.13 27.47
CA HIS A 565 -1.28 14.66 26.32
C HIS A 565 -0.55 13.36 26.66
N GLU A 566 -0.04 12.70 25.64
CA GLU A 566 0.83 11.52 25.80
C GLU A 566 0.14 10.38 26.57
N HIS A 567 -1.03 9.98 26.09
CA HIS A 567 -1.72 8.79 26.61
C HIS A 567 -1.42 7.54 25.78
N ARG A 568 -0.85 6.50 26.41
CA ARG A 568 -0.73 5.18 25.76
C ARG A 568 -2.11 4.58 25.61
N TRP A 569 -2.27 3.76 24.59
CA TRP A 569 -3.54 3.10 24.31
C TRP A 569 -3.28 1.75 23.66
N MET A 570 -4.06 0.76 24.09
CA MET A 570 -3.82 -0.64 23.76
C MET A 570 -5.12 -1.42 23.68
N ILE A 571 -5.16 -2.46 22.84
CA ILE A 571 -6.24 -3.46 22.84
C ILE A 571 -5.88 -4.56 23.84
N HIS A 572 -6.83 -4.94 24.69
CA HIS A 572 -6.70 -5.95 25.72
C HIS A 572 -7.53 -7.19 25.41
N ALA A 573 -7.11 -8.34 25.93
CA ALA A 573 -7.62 -9.64 25.52
C ALA A 573 -9.09 -9.87 25.88
N ASN A 574 -9.54 -9.35 27.02
CA ASN A 574 -10.87 -9.59 27.56
C ASN A 574 -11.86 -8.49 27.17
N ALA A 575 -13.15 -8.85 27.22
CA ALA A 575 -14.23 -7.89 27.06
C ALA A 575 -14.19 -6.81 28.14
N PRO A 576 -14.74 -5.62 27.85
CA PRO A 576 -14.97 -4.59 28.84
C PRO A 576 -15.68 -5.08 30.10
N GLY A 577 -15.12 -4.77 31.27
CA GLY A 577 -15.79 -5.01 32.55
C GLY A 577 -16.55 -3.79 33.04
N LYS A 578 -17.10 -3.91 34.25
CA LYS A 578 -17.78 -2.81 34.98
C LYS A 578 -16.86 -2.09 35.98
N ASP A 579 -15.57 -2.39 35.95
CA ASP A 579 -14.55 -1.87 36.86
C ASP A 579 -13.98 -0.51 36.42
N TYR A 580 -14.51 0.09 35.35
CA TYR A 580 -14.12 1.44 34.91
C TYR A 580 -14.45 2.54 35.95
N TYR A 581 -15.37 2.28 36.89
CA TYR A 581 -15.63 3.17 38.03
C TYR A 581 -14.68 2.96 39.22
N ASN A 582 -13.92 1.86 39.27
CA ASN A 582 -13.01 1.59 40.38
C ASN A 582 -11.75 2.45 40.26
N TRP A 583 -11.59 3.43 41.14
CA TRP A 583 -10.47 4.39 41.08
C TRP A 583 -9.09 3.73 41.23
N THR A 584 -8.93 2.72 42.08
CA THR A 584 -7.62 2.11 42.38
C THR A 584 -7.29 0.89 41.54
N ALA A 585 -8.31 0.25 40.95
CA ALA A 585 -8.16 -0.97 40.15
C ALA A 585 -8.98 -0.86 38.86
N ARG A 586 -8.80 0.25 38.15
CA ARG A 586 -9.58 0.55 36.94
C ARG A 586 -9.21 -0.38 35.79
N CYS A 587 -10.21 -0.91 35.10
CA CYS A 587 -10.03 -1.71 33.87
C CYS A 587 -9.15 -2.95 34.02
N MET A 588 -8.98 -3.48 35.23
CA MET A 588 -8.22 -4.71 35.49
C MET A 588 -8.87 -5.92 34.82
N SER A 589 -10.19 -5.94 34.69
CA SER A 589 -10.95 -7.00 34.02
C SER A 589 -10.56 -7.19 32.55
N ALA A 590 -10.03 -6.14 31.91
CA ALA A 590 -9.53 -6.18 30.54
C ALA A 590 -8.39 -7.21 30.36
N GLY A 591 -7.69 -7.56 31.45
CA GLY A 591 -6.61 -8.54 31.43
C GLY A 591 -5.35 -8.01 30.74
N ASP A 592 -4.63 -8.90 30.08
CA ASP A 592 -3.37 -8.61 29.40
C ASP A 592 -3.57 -7.99 28.01
N PRO A 593 -2.55 -7.29 27.47
CA PRO A 593 -2.57 -6.80 26.10
C PRO A 593 -2.83 -7.93 25.10
N TYR A 594 -3.66 -7.65 24.09
CA TYR A 594 -4.10 -8.65 23.14
C TYR A 594 -2.95 -9.14 22.25
N ASN A 595 -2.67 -10.44 22.34
CA ASN A 595 -1.53 -11.08 21.67
C ASN A 595 -1.91 -12.45 21.08
N PRO A 596 -2.72 -12.48 20.00
CA PRO A 596 -3.19 -13.74 19.39
C PRO A 596 -2.04 -14.58 18.83
N TRP A 597 -0.93 -13.94 18.45
CA TRP A 597 0.24 -14.58 17.85
C TRP A 597 1.30 -15.00 18.85
N LYS A 598 1.03 -14.86 20.16
CA LYS A 598 1.93 -15.28 21.25
C LYS A 598 3.34 -14.72 21.12
N ILE A 599 3.46 -13.47 20.66
CA ILE A 599 4.73 -12.75 20.60
C ILE A 599 5.27 -12.63 22.04
N LYS A 600 6.45 -13.17 22.31
CA LYS A 600 7.07 -13.09 23.65
C LYS A 600 7.34 -11.63 24.02
N TRP A 601 7.02 -11.26 25.25
CA TRP A 601 7.05 -9.87 25.72
C TRP A 601 7.47 -9.81 27.19
N ASP A 602 8.66 -10.31 27.51
CA ASP A 602 9.22 -10.27 28.86
C ASP A 602 10.45 -9.34 28.92
N ASN A 603 10.67 -8.75 30.09
CA ASN A 603 11.75 -7.78 30.33
C ASN A 603 13.10 -8.43 30.71
N ASP A 604 13.13 -9.75 30.90
CA ASP A 604 14.24 -10.43 31.59
C ASP A 604 15.39 -10.85 30.64
N SER A 605 15.18 -10.86 29.33
CA SER A 605 16.20 -11.25 28.35
C SER A 605 16.60 -10.10 27.41
N SER A 606 17.89 -10.05 27.05
CA SER A 606 18.46 -9.00 26.20
C SER A 606 17.90 -9.01 24.76
N SER A 607 17.56 -10.18 24.23
CA SER A 607 16.94 -10.34 22.91
C SER A 607 15.50 -9.83 22.85
N GLN A 608 14.72 -10.02 23.90
CA GLN A 608 13.33 -9.54 23.97
C GLN A 608 13.25 -8.02 24.21
N GLN A 609 14.19 -7.45 24.97
CA GLN A 609 14.33 -5.99 25.05
C GLN A 609 14.64 -5.37 23.67
N GLN A 610 15.43 -6.05 22.84
CA GLN A 610 15.70 -5.60 21.47
C GLN A 610 14.44 -5.67 20.58
N GLN A 611 13.61 -6.70 20.74
CA GLN A 611 12.32 -6.81 20.06
C GLN A 611 11.35 -5.68 20.47
N GLN A 612 11.29 -5.38 21.77
CA GLN A 612 10.45 -4.31 22.30
C GLN A 612 10.86 -2.92 21.77
N ARG A 613 12.16 -2.70 21.54
CA ARG A 613 12.73 -1.49 20.91
C ARG A 613 12.45 -1.42 19.40
N ARG A 614 12.26 -2.57 18.75
CA ARG A 614 11.98 -2.67 17.30
C ARG A 614 10.51 -2.59 16.95
N CYS A 615 9.61 -2.89 17.88
CA CYS A 615 8.19 -2.65 17.69
C CYS A 615 7.95 -1.15 17.45
N GLY A 616 7.56 -0.82 16.21
CA GLY A 616 7.30 0.54 15.77
C GLY A 616 6.54 0.56 14.43
N PRO A 617 6.35 1.74 13.82
CA PRO A 617 5.58 1.89 12.58
C PRO A 617 6.21 1.17 11.38
N GLU A 618 7.54 1.16 11.25
CA GLU A 618 8.26 0.51 10.14
C GLU A 618 8.33 -1.01 10.28
N ASP A 619 8.40 -1.49 11.52
CA ASP A 619 8.57 -2.91 11.86
C ASP A 619 7.45 -3.41 12.78
N ALA A 620 6.21 -3.14 12.36
CA ALA A 620 5.00 -3.45 13.11
C ALA A 620 4.86 -4.93 13.50
N THR A 621 5.50 -5.85 12.76
CA THR A 621 5.43 -7.30 13.03
C THR A 621 6.04 -7.72 14.36
N PHE A 622 6.90 -6.89 14.97
CA PHE A 622 7.45 -7.16 16.32
C PHE A 622 6.51 -6.75 17.44
N CYS A 623 5.46 -6.00 17.12
CA CYS A 623 4.46 -5.54 18.08
C CYS A 623 3.43 -6.63 18.34
N ARG A 624 2.96 -6.73 19.59
CA ARG A 624 1.72 -7.46 19.85
C ARG A 624 0.59 -6.75 19.12
N MET A 625 -0.46 -7.48 18.73
CA MET A 625 -1.57 -6.89 17.99
C MET A 625 -2.19 -5.71 18.76
N GLY A 626 -2.25 -5.80 20.10
CA GLY A 626 -2.79 -4.75 20.96
C GLY A 626 -1.89 -3.54 21.22
N ASP A 627 -0.61 -3.54 20.84
CA ASP A 627 0.32 -2.43 21.10
C ASP A 627 0.11 -1.26 20.10
N LEU A 628 -0.99 -0.52 20.24
CA LEU A 628 -1.36 0.55 19.30
C LEU A 628 -0.48 1.80 19.43
N GLU A 629 -0.13 2.20 20.66
CA GLU A 629 0.73 3.37 20.89
C GLU A 629 2.07 3.27 20.17
N LYS A 630 2.73 2.11 20.20
CA LYS A 630 4.01 1.95 19.50
C LYS A 630 3.91 2.04 17.99
N ARG A 631 2.77 1.65 17.41
CA ARG A 631 2.54 1.67 15.95
C ARG A 631 2.03 3.01 15.44
N HIS A 632 1.25 3.73 16.25
CA HIS A 632 0.51 4.93 15.82
C HIS A 632 0.83 6.20 16.61
N GLY A 633 1.63 6.07 17.66
CA GLY A 633 1.91 7.12 18.62
C GLY A 633 0.81 7.30 19.67
N TRP A 634 0.96 8.37 20.43
CA TRP A 634 0.18 8.66 21.62
C TRP A 634 -1.13 9.41 21.31
N LEU A 635 -2.10 9.28 22.20
CA LEU A 635 -3.36 10.02 22.13
C LEU A 635 -3.33 11.26 23.03
N ASP A 636 -4.08 12.26 22.59
CA ASP A 636 -4.38 13.46 23.35
C ASP A 636 -5.84 13.40 23.79
N ILE A 637 -6.16 13.96 24.95
CA ILE A 637 -7.50 13.97 25.54
C ILE A 637 -7.86 15.42 25.85
N ALA A 638 -9.03 15.85 25.40
CA ALA A 638 -9.50 17.21 25.67
C ALA A 638 -10.10 17.32 27.08
N GLY A 639 -9.81 18.41 27.76
CA GLY A 639 -10.53 18.82 28.96
C GLY A 639 -11.94 19.34 28.63
N GLN A 640 -12.10 19.96 27.46
CA GLN A 640 -13.38 20.56 27.03
C GLN A 640 -13.87 20.01 25.69
N LYS A 641 -15.19 19.85 25.57
CA LYS A 641 -15.85 19.41 24.33
C LYS A 641 -15.54 20.30 23.13
N ALA A 642 -15.41 21.62 23.35
CA ALA A 642 -15.09 22.58 22.29
C ALA A 642 -13.73 22.29 21.62
N ASN A 643 -12.74 21.84 22.40
CA ASN A 643 -11.39 21.56 21.91
C ASN A 643 -11.27 20.15 21.30
N ALA A 644 -12.20 19.24 21.62
CA ALA A 644 -12.12 17.82 21.27
C ALA A 644 -11.92 17.56 19.77
N LEU A 645 -12.67 18.26 18.91
CA LEU A 645 -12.57 18.10 17.46
C LEU A 645 -11.18 18.49 16.92
N ALA A 646 -10.61 19.58 17.45
CA ALA A 646 -9.31 20.07 17.04
C ALA A 646 -8.18 19.18 17.58
N LEU A 647 -8.25 18.82 18.87
CA LEU A 647 -7.18 18.14 19.59
C LEU A 647 -7.18 16.62 19.37
N THR A 648 -8.30 15.94 19.63
CA THR A 648 -8.30 14.48 19.82
C THR A 648 -8.57 13.70 18.55
N ARG A 649 -9.22 14.33 17.56
CA ARG A 649 -9.63 13.64 16.33
C ARG A 649 -8.42 13.23 15.50
N LYS A 650 -8.22 11.93 15.26
CA LYS A 650 -7.08 11.38 14.50
C LYS A 650 -7.53 10.21 13.62
N LEU A 651 -6.84 10.01 12.49
CA LEU A 651 -7.03 8.86 11.61
C LEU A 651 -5.70 8.12 11.43
N PHE A 652 -5.74 6.81 11.65
CA PHE A 652 -4.63 5.90 11.45
C PHE A 652 -5.03 4.76 10.52
N THR A 653 -4.03 4.14 9.88
CA THR A 653 -4.18 2.93 9.07
C THR A 653 -3.28 1.86 9.67
N ASP A 654 -3.84 0.72 10.04
CA ASP A 654 -3.14 -0.39 10.69
C ASP A 654 -3.24 -1.67 9.85
N PRO A 655 -2.11 -2.23 9.36
CA PRO A 655 -2.10 -3.44 8.54
C PRO A 655 -2.22 -4.75 9.34
N LEU A 656 -2.19 -4.71 10.68
CA LEU A 656 -2.20 -5.89 11.55
C LEU A 656 -3.55 -6.14 12.22
N ILE A 657 -4.35 -5.11 12.45
CA ILE A 657 -5.67 -5.27 13.07
C ILE A 657 -6.61 -6.04 12.13
N ALA A 658 -7.26 -7.06 12.68
CA ALA A 658 -8.32 -7.79 12.02
C ALA A 658 -9.67 -7.55 12.73
N LEU A 659 -10.71 -7.25 11.96
CA LEU A 659 -12.11 -7.19 12.42
C LEU A 659 -12.87 -8.49 12.16
N SER A 660 -12.30 -9.41 11.38
CA SER A 660 -12.89 -10.72 11.09
C SER A 660 -11.84 -11.83 11.24
N GLY A 661 -12.29 -13.08 11.24
CA GLY A 661 -11.41 -14.23 11.43
C GLY A 661 -10.96 -14.46 12.88
N PRO A 662 -10.05 -15.42 13.11
CA PRO A 662 -9.72 -15.92 14.45
C PRO A 662 -9.03 -14.89 15.34
N ALA A 663 -8.34 -13.92 14.75
CA ALA A 663 -7.66 -12.86 15.46
C ALA A 663 -8.52 -11.61 15.66
N SER A 664 -9.82 -11.67 15.37
CA SER A 664 -10.72 -10.52 15.44
C SER A 664 -10.67 -9.80 16.81
N ILE A 665 -10.71 -8.47 16.76
CA ILE A 665 -10.76 -7.62 17.96
C ILE A 665 -12.19 -7.41 18.49
N PHE A 666 -13.21 -8.01 17.87
CA PHE A 666 -14.56 -7.98 18.45
C PHE A 666 -14.59 -8.70 19.81
N GLY A 667 -15.35 -8.13 20.75
CA GLY A 667 -15.44 -8.65 22.13
C GLY A 667 -14.20 -8.34 22.98
N LYS A 668 -13.28 -7.50 22.50
CA LYS A 668 -12.10 -7.02 23.24
C LYS A 668 -12.30 -5.60 23.72
N SER A 669 -11.47 -5.18 24.67
CA SER A 669 -11.50 -3.83 25.24
C SER A 669 -10.30 -3.01 24.78
N ILE A 670 -10.49 -1.71 24.66
CA ILE A 670 -9.41 -0.74 24.50
C ILE A 670 -9.17 -0.08 25.83
N VAL A 671 -7.93 -0.07 26.29
CA VAL A 671 -7.52 0.61 27.52
C VAL A 671 -6.66 1.80 27.12
N ILE A 672 -7.03 2.98 27.64
CA ILE A 672 -6.24 4.20 27.58
C ILE A 672 -5.54 4.34 28.93
N TYR A 673 -4.26 4.64 28.91
CA TYR A 673 -3.38 4.77 30.05
C TYR A 673 -3.08 6.23 30.34
N ASP A 674 -2.68 6.52 31.57
CA ASP A 674 -2.21 7.82 31.99
C ASP A 674 -1.02 7.62 32.95
N ASP A 675 0.16 7.65 32.34
CA ASP A 675 1.45 7.45 33.00
C ASP A 675 1.86 8.65 33.86
N HIS A 676 1.26 9.82 33.61
CA HIS A 676 1.47 11.05 34.35
C HIS A 676 0.51 11.22 35.53
N GLY A 677 -0.47 10.33 35.67
CA GLY A 677 -1.49 10.40 36.71
C GLY A 677 -1.01 9.96 38.10
N PRO A 678 -1.88 10.10 39.12
CA PRO A 678 -1.54 9.75 40.49
C PRO A 678 -1.21 8.25 40.64
N LYS A 679 -0.03 7.93 41.20
CA LYS A 679 0.43 6.53 41.38
C LYS A 679 -0.58 5.63 42.11
N ALA A 680 -1.35 6.18 43.05
CA ALA A 680 -2.36 5.45 43.82
C ALA A 680 -3.58 4.99 42.98
N ARG A 681 -3.83 5.61 41.83
CA ARG A 681 -4.90 5.23 40.88
C ARG A 681 -4.47 4.03 40.00
N GLY A 682 -3.17 3.83 39.84
CA GLY A 682 -2.61 2.98 38.79
C GLY A 682 -2.56 3.67 37.43
N GLU A 683 -2.00 2.95 36.44
CA GLU A 683 -1.70 3.46 35.10
C GLU A 683 -2.91 3.46 34.14
N ARG A 684 -3.96 2.68 34.40
CA ARG A 684 -5.13 2.55 33.51
C ARG A 684 -6.11 3.71 33.74
N LEU A 685 -6.24 4.62 32.77
CA LEU A 685 -7.12 5.78 32.84
C LEU A 685 -8.57 5.43 32.53
N ALA A 686 -8.83 4.74 31.43
CA ALA A 686 -10.18 4.40 30.96
C ALA A 686 -10.16 3.13 30.11
N CYS A 687 -11.30 2.45 30.03
CA CYS A 687 -11.52 1.35 29.10
C CYS A 687 -12.79 1.55 28.31
N SER A 688 -12.80 1.02 27.09
CA SER A 688 -13.99 0.96 26.26
C SER A 688 -15.01 0.02 26.87
N MET A 689 -16.28 0.18 26.49
CA MET A 689 -17.41 -0.67 26.89
C MET A 689 -18.05 -1.44 25.75
#